data_AF-A0A7H8V6C5-F1
#
_entry.id   AF-A0A7H8V6C5-F1
#
_cell.length_a   1.000
_cell.length_b   1.000
_cell.length_c   1.000
_cell.angle_alpha   90.00
_cell.angle_beta   90.00
_cell.angle_gamma   90.00
#
_symmetry.space_group_name_H-M   'P 1'
#
loop_
_entity.id
_entity.type
_entity.pdbx_description
1 polymer ?
#
loop_
_entity_poly.entity_id
_entity_poly.type
_entity_poly.pdbx_seq_one_letter_code
_entity_poly.pdbx_strand_id
1 'polypeptide(L)'
;MKKILFRSLLALSTIFLFPFQVVEACTGFIVGKDLTADGTTLYGRTEDLEPNHNKVFLVHPRKTNASGAKLIDETNGFEWTLPAESYKYTSVSDVTPSQGIFDEVGFNEYGVSISATVSAKANDAIQKVDPYVENGLAESILTTVVLPHVQTARQGVELMAQIVREQGAAEGNIITIADKTGVWYMEILSGHQYVAIKFPDDKYAVFPNTFFLGSVDFDDTENVIASKGVQDVAKQANSYKEIDGKFHISQSYNPPMAEADRSRAWAGITSLDPNAAVSYNDSYFDLMHSTDRKISVADVMAMQRNRFEGTQFKPLDQMELDGKGLPQRGTTDPVYKYPLGNPNVMEAHIFQLKDGVPANMGGGTMWLAVGSPRFSPYLPYNGNITDTYDAYKVNTTSYSPDSWYWVASHIYDMAAKHQDLFGTSVQDRWKALEARFIEEQNALDAANAALPDSSAKVTEETQARAAQVFKEMKELEAEMEAKIKEAAKTTPSSSNKDSSSSSSSQSSSSSSSSATSSSSDTRTEVNVEDDSLVDVATGIRLKNADLVKAGLQLSVKKLESKIQPTDTYDISLTDPNGQPVHQVSPTLVTIPVRKDLPVDAVYALDENGKQVEKFDVTVNQNQTISFTTNHFSVYQVQYRNEQSVKAKKKDLPSTGEQVTIMGLAGLIILAGVFFLLKKTKKN
;
A
#
# COMPACT_ATOMS: atom_id res chain seq x y z
N MET A 1 -21.57 -50.97 -1.64
CA MET A 1 -21.08 -50.39 -0.37
C MET A 1 -19.61 -49.96 -0.41
N LYS A 2 -18.64 -50.79 -0.85
CA LYS A 2 -17.20 -50.42 -0.87
C LYS A 2 -16.78 -49.29 -1.84
N LYS A 3 -17.51 -49.07 -2.95
CA LYS A 3 -17.19 -47.99 -3.93
C LYS A 3 -17.74 -46.60 -3.56
N ILE A 4 -18.72 -46.55 -2.65
CA ILE A 4 -19.31 -45.28 -2.17
C ILE A 4 -18.49 -44.78 -0.98
N LEU A 5 -18.11 -45.67 -0.04
CA LEU A 5 -17.19 -45.32 1.05
C LEU A 5 -15.82 -44.80 0.57
N PHE A 6 -15.28 -45.37 -0.51
CA PHE A 6 -13.97 -44.94 -1.05
C PHE A 6 -14.04 -43.57 -1.76
N ARG A 7 -15.21 -43.21 -2.33
CA ARG A 7 -15.43 -41.88 -2.93
C ARG A 7 -15.74 -40.82 -1.87
N SER A 8 -16.39 -41.20 -0.77
CA SER A 8 -16.61 -40.34 0.38
C SER A 8 -15.32 -40.08 1.18
N LEU A 9 -14.42 -41.06 1.31
CA LEU A 9 -13.11 -40.84 1.95
C LEU A 9 -12.17 -39.95 1.11
N LEU A 10 -12.23 -40.05 -0.22
CA LEU A 10 -11.41 -39.21 -1.09
C LEU A 10 -11.94 -37.77 -1.19
N ALA A 11 -13.25 -37.58 -1.01
CA ALA A 11 -13.88 -36.25 -0.90
C ALA A 11 -13.65 -35.60 0.47
N LEU A 12 -13.53 -36.39 1.55
CA LEU A 12 -13.13 -35.88 2.87
C LEU A 12 -11.63 -35.59 2.98
N SER A 13 -10.76 -36.29 2.23
CA SER A 13 -9.31 -35.98 2.23
C SER A 13 -8.95 -34.75 1.38
N THR A 14 -9.86 -34.27 0.52
CA THR A 14 -9.65 -33.06 -0.29
C THR A 14 -10.19 -31.78 0.35
N ILE A 15 -10.85 -31.87 1.52
CA ILE A 15 -11.37 -30.70 2.26
C ILE A 15 -10.43 -30.25 3.40
N PHE A 16 -9.35 -30.99 3.68
CA PHE A 16 -8.39 -30.66 4.75
C PHE A 16 -6.92 -30.51 4.28
N LEU A 17 -6.69 -30.25 2.99
CA LEU A 17 -5.35 -30.05 2.43
C LEU A 17 -5.28 -28.86 1.47
N PHE A 18 -5.88 -27.74 1.85
CA PHE A 18 -5.27 -26.47 1.47
C PHE A 18 -4.29 -26.14 2.60
N PRO A 19 -2.96 -26.28 2.40
CA PRO A 19 -2.05 -25.54 3.26
C PRO A 19 -2.45 -24.08 3.10
N PHE A 20 -2.97 -23.48 4.17
CA PHE A 20 -3.09 -22.04 4.27
C PHE A 20 -1.71 -21.48 3.95
N GLN A 21 -1.58 -20.85 2.79
CA GLN A 21 -0.37 -20.10 2.49
C GLN A 21 -0.54 -18.80 3.27
N VAL A 22 -0.04 -18.76 4.50
CA VAL A 22 0.21 -17.49 5.18
C VAL A 22 1.00 -16.64 4.19
N VAL A 23 0.37 -15.58 3.70
CA VAL A 23 1.00 -14.67 2.76
C VAL A 23 1.86 -13.73 3.60
N GLU A 24 3.16 -13.98 3.61
CA GLU A 24 4.17 -13.13 4.23
C GLU A 24 4.34 -11.83 3.39
N ALA A 25 3.35 -10.94 3.42
CA ALA A 25 3.29 -9.73 2.58
C ALA A 25 3.09 -8.42 3.34
N CYS A 26 2.98 -8.50 4.67
CA CYS A 26 2.92 -7.39 5.62
C CYS A 26 4.12 -6.45 5.49
N THR A 27 3.90 -5.14 5.42
CA THR A 27 5.01 -4.16 5.38
C THR A 27 4.80 -3.07 6.42
N GLY A 28 5.70 -3.01 7.40
CA GLY A 28 5.70 -2.00 8.45
C GLY A 28 6.59 -0.81 8.12
N PHE A 29 6.34 0.32 8.79
CA PHE A 29 7.18 1.51 8.70
C PHE A 29 7.17 2.29 10.02
N ILE A 30 8.22 3.10 10.22
CA ILE A 30 8.30 4.13 11.27
C ILE A 30 8.95 5.37 10.65
N VAL A 31 8.45 6.56 10.97
CA VAL A 31 9.06 7.85 10.64
C VAL A 31 9.11 8.67 11.93
N GLY A 32 10.31 8.89 12.44
CA GLY A 32 10.53 9.70 13.62
C GLY A 32 10.14 11.17 13.39
N LYS A 33 9.71 11.83 14.46
CA LYS A 33 9.15 13.20 14.40
C LYS A 33 10.12 14.26 13.88
N ASP A 34 11.43 14.04 13.96
CA ASP A 34 12.40 15.01 13.43
C ASP A 34 12.48 14.93 11.89
N LEU A 35 11.91 13.89 11.28
CA LEU A 35 11.84 13.72 9.83
C LEU A 35 10.47 14.06 9.23
N THR A 36 9.44 14.27 10.05
CA THR A 36 8.10 14.59 9.53
C THR A 36 7.89 16.08 9.30
N ALA A 37 6.97 16.41 8.39
CA ALA A 37 6.66 17.79 8.03
C ALA A 37 6.00 18.60 9.15
N ASP A 38 5.28 17.93 10.05
CA ASP A 38 4.50 18.54 11.13
C ASP A 38 5.04 18.24 12.54
N GLY A 39 6.19 17.57 12.64
CA GLY A 39 6.82 17.23 13.93
C GLY A 39 6.09 16.12 14.69
N THR A 40 5.29 15.29 14.00
CA THR A 40 4.61 14.12 14.57
C THR A 40 5.36 12.82 14.27
N THR A 41 5.23 11.79 15.09
CA THR A 41 5.79 10.47 14.76
C THR A 41 4.75 9.67 13.98
N LEU A 42 5.14 9.05 12.86
CA LEU A 42 4.27 8.19 12.05
C LEU A 42 4.74 6.75 12.13
N TYR A 43 3.84 5.79 12.32
CA TYR A 43 4.19 4.37 12.22
C TYR A 43 2.95 3.52 11.93
N GLY A 44 3.13 2.30 11.44
CA GLY A 44 2.03 1.38 11.14
C GLY A 44 2.45 0.31 10.14
N ARG A 45 1.48 -0.39 9.55
CA ARG A 45 1.75 -1.39 8.51
C ARG A 45 0.61 -1.50 7.49
N THR A 46 0.90 -2.18 6.39
CA THR A 46 -0.13 -2.92 5.64
C THR A 46 -0.30 -4.30 6.24
N GLU A 47 -1.55 -4.73 6.38
CA GLU A 47 -1.89 -6.10 6.70
C GLU A 47 -2.33 -6.88 5.49
N ASP A 48 -1.67 -8.03 5.28
CA ASP A 48 -1.75 -8.80 4.07
C ASP A 48 -2.06 -10.27 4.37
N LEU A 49 -3.07 -10.83 3.70
CA LEU A 49 -3.43 -12.25 3.74
C LEU A 49 -4.10 -12.65 2.40
N GLU A 50 -4.86 -13.72 2.28
CA GLU A 50 -5.65 -13.93 1.06
C GLU A 50 -6.64 -12.76 0.77
N PRO A 51 -6.87 -12.44 -0.50
CA PRO A 51 -7.94 -11.51 -0.88
C PRO A 51 -9.30 -12.03 -0.40
N ASN A 52 -10.25 -11.12 -0.18
CA ASN A 52 -11.61 -11.42 0.29
C ASN A 52 -11.67 -12.02 1.71
N HIS A 53 -10.79 -11.54 2.58
CA HIS A 53 -10.77 -11.87 4.00
C HIS A 53 -11.13 -10.64 4.85
N ASN A 54 -12.37 -10.64 5.35
CA ASN A 54 -12.99 -9.47 5.96
C ASN A 54 -12.38 -9.09 7.31
N LYS A 55 -12.29 -7.78 7.56
CA LYS A 55 -11.82 -7.16 8.80
C LYS A 55 -12.91 -6.34 9.45
N VAL A 56 -13.02 -6.46 10.78
CA VAL A 56 -13.97 -5.69 11.59
C VAL A 56 -13.26 -4.74 12.54
N PHE A 57 -13.66 -3.46 12.56
CA PHE A 57 -13.10 -2.47 13.48
C PHE A 57 -13.99 -2.35 14.73
N LEU A 58 -13.47 -2.72 15.90
CA LEU A 58 -14.24 -2.91 17.13
C LEU A 58 -13.71 -2.04 18.29
N VAL A 59 -14.61 -1.74 19.24
CA VAL A 59 -14.25 -1.24 20.58
C VAL A 59 -14.58 -2.31 21.61
N HIS A 60 -13.57 -2.75 22.34
CA HIS A 60 -13.70 -3.68 23.45
C HIS A 60 -13.83 -2.90 24.76
N PRO A 61 -14.92 -3.09 25.53
CA PRO A 61 -15.08 -2.38 26.79
C PRO A 61 -14.10 -2.90 27.85
N ARG A 62 -13.76 -2.03 28.80
CA ARG A 62 -13.07 -2.41 30.03
C ARG A 62 -13.85 -3.50 30.76
N LYS A 63 -13.17 -4.50 31.31
CA LYS A 63 -13.78 -5.58 32.10
C LYS A 63 -12.91 -6.02 33.26
N THR A 64 -13.56 -6.49 34.32
CA THR A 64 -12.92 -7.21 35.42
C THR A 64 -12.94 -8.71 35.12
N ASN A 65 -11.80 -9.36 35.24
CA ASN A 65 -11.64 -10.79 34.98
C ASN A 65 -11.81 -11.59 36.28
N ALA A 66 -12.37 -12.80 36.17
CA ALA A 66 -12.43 -13.72 37.30
C ALA A 66 -11.02 -14.16 37.70
N SER A 67 -10.80 -14.38 39.01
CA SER A 67 -9.51 -14.87 39.51
C SER A 67 -9.15 -16.22 38.86
N GLY A 68 -7.94 -16.30 38.30
CA GLY A 68 -7.45 -17.49 37.60
C GLY A 68 -8.08 -17.71 36.21
N ALA A 69 -8.85 -16.76 35.69
CA ALA A 69 -9.30 -16.81 34.30
C ALA A 69 -8.10 -16.85 33.35
N LYS A 70 -8.24 -17.59 32.26
CA LYS A 70 -7.21 -17.70 31.22
C LYS A 70 -7.73 -17.15 29.90
N LEU A 71 -6.84 -16.50 29.17
CA LEU A 71 -6.97 -16.31 27.74
C LEU A 71 -6.36 -17.54 27.06
N ILE A 72 -7.08 -18.11 26.09
CA ILE A 72 -6.65 -19.30 25.36
C ILE A 72 -6.67 -18.95 23.89
N ASP A 73 -5.56 -19.22 23.21
CA ASP A 73 -5.50 -19.19 21.76
C ASP A 73 -5.97 -20.55 21.21
N GLU A 74 -7.11 -20.56 20.51
CA GLU A 74 -7.68 -21.79 19.95
C GLU A 74 -6.83 -22.37 18.80
N THR A 75 -5.89 -21.59 18.25
CA THR A 75 -5.07 -22.00 17.09
C THR A 75 -3.96 -22.96 17.47
N ASN A 76 -3.23 -22.65 18.54
CA ASN A 76 -2.02 -23.35 18.94
C ASN A 76 -2.04 -23.81 20.41
N GLY A 77 -3.10 -23.49 21.15
CA GLY A 77 -3.26 -23.87 22.56
C GLY A 77 -2.42 -23.06 23.54
N PHE A 78 -1.91 -21.89 23.15
CA PHE A 78 -1.29 -20.95 24.09
C PHE A 78 -2.29 -20.55 25.18
N GLU A 79 -1.84 -20.55 26.44
CA GLU A 79 -2.67 -20.19 27.59
C GLU A 79 -1.97 -19.13 28.44
N TRP A 80 -2.65 -18.02 28.71
CA TRP A 80 -2.13 -16.96 29.57
C TRP A 80 -3.11 -16.59 30.68
N THR A 81 -2.63 -16.51 31.92
CA THR A 81 -3.48 -16.12 33.05
C THR A 81 -3.79 -14.64 32.99
N LEU A 82 -5.08 -14.30 32.89
CA LEU A 82 -5.53 -12.92 32.82
C LEU A 82 -5.28 -12.20 34.16
N PRO A 83 -4.79 -10.96 34.13
CA PRO A 83 -4.79 -10.10 35.30
C PRO A 83 -6.23 -9.73 35.70
N ALA A 84 -6.41 -9.14 36.88
CA ALA A 84 -7.73 -8.80 37.41
C ALA A 84 -8.54 -7.85 36.50
N GLU A 85 -7.87 -7.02 35.70
CA GLU A 85 -8.49 -6.00 34.85
C GLU A 85 -7.97 -6.11 33.43
N SER A 86 -8.87 -6.03 32.45
CA SER A 86 -8.56 -5.77 31.05
C SER A 86 -9.12 -4.40 30.68
N TYR A 87 -8.26 -3.52 30.19
CA TYR A 87 -8.57 -2.15 29.82
C TYR A 87 -9.41 -2.05 28.55
N LYS A 88 -10.12 -0.93 28.38
CA LYS A 88 -10.80 -0.64 27.10
C LYS A 88 -9.75 -0.51 26.00
N TYR A 89 -10.00 -1.11 24.84
CA TYR A 89 -9.14 -0.96 23.67
C TYR A 89 -9.93 -1.07 22.36
N THR A 90 -9.34 -0.63 21.26
CA THR A 90 -9.86 -0.83 19.90
C THR A 90 -9.09 -1.95 19.21
N SER A 91 -9.69 -2.62 18.24
CA SER A 91 -9.03 -3.64 17.41
C SER A 91 -9.52 -3.61 15.97
N VAL A 92 -8.70 -4.04 15.02
CA VAL A 92 -9.14 -4.37 13.65
C VAL A 92 -9.00 -5.88 13.47
N SER A 93 -10.07 -6.60 13.79
CA SER A 93 -10.03 -8.05 14.01
C SER A 93 -10.45 -8.87 12.80
N ASP A 94 -10.00 -10.12 12.76
CA ASP A 94 -10.52 -11.13 11.85
C ASP A 94 -11.98 -11.54 12.16
N VAL A 95 -12.68 -12.00 11.13
CA VAL A 95 -14.04 -12.57 11.25
C VAL A 95 -14.04 -14.09 11.48
N THR A 96 -12.87 -14.72 11.60
CA THR A 96 -12.66 -16.16 11.73
C THR A 96 -11.95 -16.52 13.04
N PRO A 97 -12.57 -16.28 14.22
CA PRO A 97 -11.91 -16.40 15.52
C PRO A 97 -11.37 -17.81 15.85
N SER A 98 -11.95 -18.86 15.25
CA SER A 98 -11.43 -20.24 15.38
C SER A 98 -10.05 -20.43 14.72
N GLN A 99 -9.61 -19.48 13.92
CA GLN A 99 -8.29 -19.43 13.28
C GLN A 99 -7.35 -18.45 13.98
N GLY A 100 -7.79 -17.82 15.06
CA GLY A 100 -7.06 -16.78 15.79
C GLY A 100 -7.95 -15.57 16.01
N ILE A 101 -7.75 -14.84 17.11
CA ILE A 101 -8.50 -13.61 17.38
C ILE A 101 -8.02 -12.50 16.45
N PHE A 102 -6.69 -12.41 16.24
CA PHE A 102 -6.04 -11.44 15.36
C PHE A 102 -6.59 -10.03 15.59
N ASP A 103 -6.47 -9.48 16.80
CA ASP A 103 -6.91 -8.11 17.08
C ASP A 103 -6.01 -7.05 16.41
N GLU A 104 -4.84 -7.47 15.93
CA GLU A 104 -3.86 -6.77 15.10
C GLU A 104 -3.37 -5.40 15.59
N VAL A 105 -4.27 -4.43 15.59
CA VAL A 105 -3.98 -3.00 15.71
C VAL A 105 -5.00 -2.27 16.57
N GLY A 106 -4.54 -1.34 17.40
CA GLY A 106 -5.43 -0.37 18.02
C GLY A 106 -4.83 0.43 19.17
N PHE A 107 -5.69 1.21 19.84
CA PHE A 107 -5.37 1.97 21.05
C PHE A 107 -5.98 1.33 22.28
N ASN A 108 -5.36 1.51 23.45
CA ASN A 108 -6.03 1.34 24.73
C ASN A 108 -6.39 2.69 25.38
N GLU A 109 -7.16 2.65 26.47
CA GLU A 109 -7.59 3.85 27.22
C GLU A 109 -6.46 4.65 27.90
N TYR A 110 -5.23 4.11 27.94
CA TYR A 110 -4.05 4.78 28.49
C TYR A 110 -3.21 5.48 27.42
N GLY A 111 -3.60 5.42 26.15
CA GLY A 111 -2.85 6.03 25.06
C GLY A 111 -1.67 5.19 24.58
N VAL A 112 -1.70 3.88 24.83
CA VAL A 112 -0.80 2.94 24.17
C VAL A 112 -1.45 2.48 22.87
N SER A 113 -0.68 2.48 21.78
CA SER A 113 -1.08 1.91 20.49
C SER A 113 -0.13 0.81 20.06
N ILE A 114 -0.66 -0.24 19.45
CA ILE A 114 0.12 -1.37 18.94
C ILE A 114 -0.25 -1.65 17.48
N SER A 115 0.73 -2.10 16.71
CA SER A 115 0.57 -2.76 15.41
C SER A 115 1.37 -4.06 15.48
N ALA A 116 0.66 -5.18 15.42
CA ALA A 116 1.22 -6.52 15.51
C ALA A 116 0.48 -7.41 14.48
N THR A 117 1.16 -8.07 13.53
CA THR A 117 2.62 -8.15 13.38
C THR A 117 3.10 -7.94 11.95
N VAL A 118 4.42 -7.77 11.77
CA VAL A 118 5.07 -8.14 10.51
C VAL A 118 5.81 -9.44 10.77
N SER A 119 5.25 -10.54 10.27
CA SER A 119 5.76 -11.89 10.50
C SER A 119 7.18 -12.05 9.96
N ALA A 120 8.04 -12.79 10.67
CA ALA A 120 9.43 -12.99 10.31
C ALA A 120 9.91 -14.38 10.77
N LYS A 121 11.00 -14.89 10.18
CA LYS A 121 11.47 -16.25 10.46
C LYS A 121 12.96 -16.29 10.67
N ALA A 122 13.38 -17.02 11.70
CA ALA A 122 14.78 -17.36 11.88
C ALA A 122 15.23 -18.46 10.91
N ASN A 123 16.52 -18.48 10.59
CA ASN A 123 17.12 -19.53 9.80
C ASN A 123 17.13 -20.89 10.53
N ASP A 124 17.27 -21.96 9.74
CA ASP A 124 17.28 -23.33 10.23
C ASP A 124 18.36 -23.62 11.29
N ALA A 125 19.47 -22.88 11.30
CA ALA A 125 20.54 -23.08 12.27
C ALA A 125 20.14 -22.55 13.65
N ILE A 126 19.51 -21.37 13.72
CA ILE A 126 18.91 -20.84 14.95
C ILE A 126 17.80 -21.75 15.44
N GLN A 127 16.90 -22.19 14.55
CA GLN A 127 15.77 -23.06 14.91
C GLN A 127 16.20 -24.45 15.42
N LYS A 128 17.43 -24.89 15.17
CA LYS A 128 17.99 -26.10 15.80
C LYS A 128 18.46 -25.89 17.22
N VAL A 129 18.81 -24.67 17.59
CA VAL A 129 19.35 -24.31 18.92
C VAL A 129 18.22 -23.81 19.83
N ASP A 130 17.36 -22.94 19.32
CA ASP A 130 16.24 -22.34 20.05
C ASP A 130 14.97 -22.39 19.16
N PRO A 131 14.39 -23.60 18.97
CA PRO A 131 13.21 -23.78 18.12
C PRO A 131 12.02 -22.98 18.67
N TYR A 132 11.13 -22.56 17.77
CA TYR A 132 9.82 -22.06 18.18
C TYR A 132 9.07 -23.09 19.05
N VAL A 133 8.29 -22.57 20.00
CA VAL A 133 7.49 -23.36 20.94
C VAL A 133 6.07 -23.46 20.41
N GLU A 134 5.62 -24.68 20.10
CA GLU A 134 4.33 -24.93 19.42
C GLU A 134 3.14 -24.19 20.07
N ASN A 135 3.07 -24.18 21.39
CA ASN A 135 2.04 -23.50 22.19
C ASN A 135 2.54 -22.18 22.82
N GLY A 136 3.50 -21.52 22.16
CA GLY A 136 4.03 -20.22 22.56
C GLY A 136 3.18 -19.05 22.05
N LEU A 137 3.60 -17.83 22.39
CA LEU A 137 2.95 -16.61 21.92
C LEU A 137 3.02 -16.50 20.37
N ALA A 138 1.89 -16.18 19.75
CA ALA A 138 1.73 -16.03 18.30
C ALA A 138 0.92 -14.77 17.96
N GLU A 139 0.99 -14.33 16.70
CA GLU A 139 0.26 -13.20 16.11
C GLU A 139 -1.24 -13.30 16.39
N SER A 140 -1.81 -14.51 16.29
CA SER A 140 -3.22 -14.85 16.52
C SER A 140 -3.82 -14.36 17.83
N ILE A 141 -3.00 -14.07 18.85
CA ILE A 141 -3.47 -13.63 20.18
C ILE A 141 -2.65 -12.47 20.76
N LEU A 142 -1.55 -12.06 20.13
CA LEU A 142 -0.56 -11.15 20.71
C LEU A 142 -1.18 -9.81 21.13
N THR A 143 -1.93 -9.17 20.25
CA THR A 143 -2.57 -7.88 20.54
C THR A 143 -3.57 -7.99 21.69
N THR A 144 -4.37 -9.07 21.72
CA THR A 144 -5.34 -9.35 22.79
C THR A 144 -4.67 -9.59 24.15
N VAL A 145 -3.48 -10.17 24.16
CA VAL A 145 -2.67 -10.37 25.37
C VAL A 145 -2.06 -9.05 25.85
N VAL A 146 -1.57 -8.21 24.93
CA VAL A 146 -0.73 -7.06 25.31
C VAL A 146 -1.55 -5.80 25.54
N LEU A 147 -2.29 -5.35 24.53
CA LEU A 147 -2.88 -4.02 24.50
C LEU A 147 -3.83 -3.72 25.67
N PRO A 148 -4.76 -4.61 26.08
CA PRO A 148 -5.63 -4.35 27.22
C PRO A 148 -4.97 -4.51 28.59
N HIS A 149 -3.68 -4.84 28.68
CA HIS A 149 -3.03 -5.16 29.95
C HIS A 149 -1.82 -4.27 30.29
N VAL A 150 -1.62 -3.18 29.55
CA VAL A 150 -0.49 -2.26 29.73
C VAL A 150 -0.90 -0.80 29.76
N GLN A 151 -0.10 0.07 30.37
CA GLN A 151 -0.35 1.52 30.47
C GLN A 151 0.71 2.35 29.75
N THR A 152 1.82 1.73 29.34
CA THR A 152 2.90 2.34 28.56
C THR A 152 3.38 1.36 27.49
N ALA A 153 4.00 1.87 26.42
CA ALA A 153 4.58 1.07 25.37
C ALA A 153 5.71 0.17 25.89
N ARG A 154 6.55 0.71 26.79
CA ARG A 154 7.62 -0.05 27.44
C ARG A 154 7.07 -1.24 28.24
N GLN A 155 5.98 -1.06 29.00
CA GLN A 155 5.31 -2.16 29.69
C GLN A 155 4.81 -3.24 28.71
N GLY A 156 4.36 -2.85 27.52
CA GLY A 156 4.01 -3.81 26.46
C GLY A 156 5.19 -4.62 25.98
N VAL A 157 6.34 -3.98 25.74
CA VAL A 157 7.60 -4.69 25.42
C VAL A 157 8.00 -5.62 26.55
N GLU A 158 7.98 -5.16 27.80
CA GLU A 158 8.35 -5.95 28.98
C GLU A 158 7.41 -7.15 29.19
N LEU A 159 6.11 -6.99 28.94
CA LEU A 159 5.13 -8.07 29.01
C LEU A 159 5.39 -9.14 27.93
N MET A 160 5.58 -8.74 26.67
CA MET A 160 5.93 -9.66 25.59
C MET A 160 7.25 -10.39 25.89
N ALA A 161 8.28 -9.63 26.31
CA ALA A 161 9.58 -10.15 26.72
C ALA A 161 9.49 -11.17 27.86
N GLN A 162 8.61 -10.93 28.84
CA GLN A 162 8.34 -11.87 29.92
C GLN A 162 7.69 -13.15 29.38
N ILE A 163 6.64 -13.04 28.56
CA ILE A 163 5.90 -14.19 28.04
C ILE A 163 6.81 -15.04 27.16
N VAL A 164 7.54 -14.44 26.22
CA VAL A 164 8.48 -15.16 25.35
C VAL A 164 9.59 -15.84 26.16
N ARG A 165 10.08 -15.22 27.23
CA ARG A 165 11.06 -15.84 28.13
C ARG A 165 10.50 -17.04 28.89
N GLU A 166 9.23 -17.01 29.29
CA GLU A 166 8.63 -18.00 30.21
C GLU A 166 7.89 -19.13 29.48
N GLN A 167 7.28 -18.83 28.34
CA GLN A 167 6.40 -19.73 27.59
C GLN A 167 6.83 -19.91 26.14
N GLY A 168 7.79 -19.11 25.68
CA GLY A 168 8.27 -19.14 24.30
C GLY A 168 7.35 -18.43 23.32
N ALA A 169 7.83 -18.32 22.08
CA ALA A 169 7.08 -17.86 20.92
C ALA A 169 6.90 -19.00 19.91
N ALA A 170 5.72 -19.07 19.29
CA ALA A 170 5.41 -20.07 18.26
C ALA A 170 5.96 -19.70 16.87
N GLU A 171 6.40 -18.45 16.71
CA GLU A 171 6.85 -17.88 15.46
C GLU A 171 7.69 -16.62 15.71
N GLY A 172 8.34 -16.12 14.65
CA GLY A 172 9.05 -14.84 14.70
C GLY A 172 8.15 -13.73 14.24
N ASN A 173 8.22 -12.59 14.92
CA ASN A 173 7.33 -11.45 14.66
C ASN A 173 8.06 -10.14 14.91
N ILE A 174 7.70 -9.13 14.14
CA ILE A 174 8.08 -7.74 14.37
C ILE A 174 6.84 -6.99 14.87
N ILE A 175 7.00 -6.28 15.97
CA ILE A 175 5.94 -5.56 16.65
C ILE A 175 6.35 -4.11 16.82
N THR A 176 5.42 -3.19 16.55
CA THR A 176 5.57 -1.79 16.92
C THR A 176 4.54 -1.42 17.97
N ILE A 177 4.99 -0.85 19.08
CA ILE A 177 4.15 -0.40 20.18
C ILE A 177 4.60 0.97 20.62
N ALA A 178 3.66 1.89 20.80
CA ALA A 178 3.98 3.28 21.08
C ALA A 178 3.05 3.88 22.12
N ASP A 179 3.54 4.94 22.75
CA ASP A 179 2.78 5.85 23.57
C ASP A 179 3.35 7.26 23.34
N LYS A 180 2.94 8.25 24.15
CA LYS A 180 3.43 9.63 24.02
C LYS A 180 4.96 9.78 24.16
N THR A 181 5.67 8.78 24.66
CA THR A 181 7.13 8.84 24.83
C THR A 181 7.89 8.40 23.58
N GLY A 182 7.22 7.80 22.60
CA GLY A 182 7.80 7.35 21.33
C GLY A 182 7.39 5.93 20.95
N VAL A 183 8.01 5.41 19.89
CA VAL A 183 7.75 4.08 19.34
C VAL A 183 8.82 3.11 19.84
N TRP A 184 8.40 1.95 20.32
CA TRP A 184 9.25 0.78 20.51
C TRP A 184 9.07 -0.17 19.32
N TYR A 185 10.19 -0.64 18.79
CA TYR A 185 10.29 -1.65 17.75
C TYR A 185 10.88 -2.92 18.35
N MET A 186 10.15 -4.03 18.30
CA MET A 186 10.53 -5.31 18.89
C MET A 186 10.56 -6.41 17.83
N GLU A 187 11.62 -7.20 17.82
CA GLU A 187 11.71 -8.44 17.05
C GLU A 187 11.73 -9.63 18.01
N ILE A 188 10.77 -10.54 17.86
CA ILE A 188 10.80 -11.89 18.42
C ILE A 188 11.57 -12.76 17.42
N LEU A 189 12.79 -13.14 17.79
CA LEU A 189 13.79 -13.68 16.87
C LEU A 189 13.74 -15.21 16.77
N SER A 190 13.43 -15.90 17.85
CA SER A 190 13.36 -17.37 17.93
C SER A 190 12.47 -17.79 19.10
N GLY A 191 12.48 -19.08 19.47
CA GLY A 191 11.63 -19.60 20.55
C GLY A 191 11.66 -18.76 21.83
N HIS A 192 12.85 -18.29 22.24
CA HIS A 192 13.01 -17.51 23.48
C HIS A 192 13.89 -16.27 23.33
N GLN A 193 14.35 -15.94 22.12
CA GLN A 193 15.15 -14.73 21.89
C GLN A 193 14.32 -13.58 21.34
N TYR A 194 14.58 -12.39 21.84
CA TYR A 194 13.96 -11.15 21.40
C TYR A 194 14.90 -9.97 21.62
N VAL A 195 14.74 -8.93 20.82
CA VAL A 195 15.39 -7.63 21.02
C VAL A 195 14.39 -6.54 20.67
N ALA A 196 14.29 -5.54 21.52
CA ALA A 196 13.49 -4.36 21.32
C ALA A 196 14.32 -3.11 21.53
N ILE A 197 14.06 -2.09 20.70
CA ILE A 197 14.68 -0.78 20.79
C ILE A 197 13.61 0.30 20.84
N LYS A 198 13.88 1.39 21.56
CA LYS A 198 13.16 2.64 21.37
C LYS A 198 13.64 3.27 20.07
N PHE A 199 12.73 3.43 19.12
CA PHE A 199 13.06 3.93 17.80
C PHE A 199 13.42 5.43 17.86
N PRO A 200 14.53 5.86 17.27
CA PRO A 200 15.00 7.24 17.35
C PRO A 200 14.15 8.20 16.50
N ASP A 201 14.03 9.44 16.98
CA ASP A 201 13.18 10.47 16.36
C ASP A 201 13.73 11.02 15.03
N ASP A 202 15.03 10.81 14.74
CA ASP A 202 15.74 11.32 13.55
C ASP A 202 15.93 10.27 12.44
N LYS A 203 15.21 9.14 12.53
CA LYS A 203 15.28 8.04 11.54
C LYS A 203 13.91 7.71 10.97
N TYR A 204 13.93 7.03 9.83
CA TYR A 204 12.77 6.31 9.32
C TYR A 204 13.16 4.87 8.98
N ALA A 205 12.16 4.00 8.89
CA ALA A 205 12.30 2.57 8.60
C ALA A 205 11.16 2.09 7.71
N VAL A 206 11.46 1.11 6.85
CA VAL A 206 10.48 0.29 6.13
C VAL A 206 10.93 -1.15 6.23
N PHE A 207 10.09 -2.02 6.79
CA PHE A 207 10.43 -3.40 7.13
C PHE A 207 9.32 -4.38 6.71
N PRO A 208 9.55 -5.17 5.64
CA PRO A 208 8.74 -6.33 5.29
C PRO A 208 9.07 -7.57 6.16
N ASN A 209 8.65 -8.76 5.73
CA ASN A 209 8.62 -10.02 6.50
C ASN A 209 9.99 -10.69 6.75
N THR A 210 10.96 -9.94 7.28
CA THR A 210 12.27 -10.44 7.69
C THR A 210 12.84 -9.54 8.79
N PHE A 211 13.73 -10.04 9.65
CA PHE A 211 14.32 -9.21 10.70
C PHE A 211 15.20 -8.10 10.11
N PHE A 212 15.23 -6.93 10.76
CA PHE A 212 15.98 -5.75 10.32
C PHE A 212 16.95 -5.22 11.37
N LEU A 213 16.86 -5.63 12.65
CA LEU A 213 17.77 -5.11 13.68
C LEU A 213 19.24 -5.32 13.30
N GLY A 214 19.97 -4.20 13.31
CA GLY A 214 21.40 -4.15 13.06
C GLY A 214 22.23 -4.54 14.27
N SER A 215 23.21 -3.68 14.59
CA SER A 215 23.91 -3.72 15.87
C SER A 215 23.14 -2.93 16.92
N VAL A 216 23.09 -3.47 18.13
CA VAL A 216 22.40 -2.85 19.29
C VAL A 216 23.37 -2.75 20.45
N ASP A 217 23.30 -1.65 21.19
CA ASP A 217 24.03 -1.47 22.45
C ASP A 217 23.25 -2.12 23.60
N PHE A 218 23.66 -3.31 24.02
CA PHE A 218 22.99 -4.04 25.09
C PHE A 218 23.21 -3.44 26.49
N ASP A 219 24.12 -2.47 26.63
CA ASP A 219 24.32 -1.74 27.88
C ASP A 219 23.32 -0.56 28.02
N ASP A 220 22.65 -0.14 26.94
CA ASP A 220 21.60 0.87 26.97
C ASP A 220 20.27 0.31 27.49
N THR A 221 20.17 0.16 28.81
CA THR A 221 18.93 -0.32 29.46
C THR A 221 17.77 0.69 29.40
N GLU A 222 18.00 1.93 28.97
CA GLU A 222 16.94 2.93 28.81
C GLU A 222 16.18 2.70 27.50
N ASN A 223 16.90 2.47 26.40
CA ASN A 223 16.31 2.34 25.07
C ASN A 223 16.36 0.92 24.51
N VAL A 224 16.92 -0.06 25.23
CA VAL A 224 17.03 -1.44 24.76
C VAL A 224 16.47 -2.42 25.80
N ILE A 225 15.66 -3.37 25.33
CA ILE A 225 15.21 -4.54 26.09
C ILE A 225 15.52 -5.78 25.25
N ALA A 226 16.40 -6.65 25.75
CA ALA A 226 16.86 -7.82 24.99
C ALA A 226 16.94 -9.07 25.85
N SER A 227 16.74 -10.23 25.23
CA SER A 227 17.02 -11.51 25.87
C SER A 227 18.52 -11.68 26.10
N LYS A 228 18.90 -12.18 27.28
CA LYS A 228 20.32 -12.35 27.66
C LYS A 228 21.09 -13.30 26.73
N GLY A 229 20.39 -14.25 26.10
CA GLY A 229 20.98 -15.30 25.27
C GLY A 229 21.12 -14.96 23.78
N VAL A 230 20.70 -13.77 23.32
CA VAL A 230 20.60 -13.48 21.88
C VAL A 230 21.92 -13.67 21.12
N GLN A 231 23.04 -13.24 21.70
CA GLN A 231 24.35 -13.44 21.07
C GLN A 231 24.82 -14.90 21.15
N ASP A 232 24.56 -15.57 22.26
CA ASP A 232 25.04 -16.92 22.52
C ASP A 232 24.31 -17.95 21.66
N VAL A 233 23.01 -17.78 21.42
CA VAL A 233 22.22 -18.62 20.52
C VAL A 233 22.79 -18.55 19.09
N ALA A 234 23.06 -17.34 18.58
CA ALA A 234 23.68 -17.17 17.26
C ALA A 234 25.08 -17.80 17.14
N LYS A 235 25.88 -17.72 18.22
CA LYS A 235 27.20 -18.38 18.26
C LYS A 235 27.07 -19.91 18.25
N GLN A 236 26.18 -20.46 19.08
CA GLN A 236 25.92 -21.91 19.14
C GLN A 236 25.37 -22.45 17.81
N ALA A 237 24.54 -21.66 17.12
CA ALA A 237 24.01 -21.98 15.81
C ALA A 237 25.06 -21.93 14.69
N ASN A 238 26.27 -21.42 14.95
CA ASN A 238 27.29 -21.10 13.95
C ASN A 238 26.80 -20.13 12.87
N SER A 239 25.84 -19.25 13.22
CA SER A 239 25.28 -18.23 12.32
C SER A 239 25.69 -16.81 12.70
N TYR A 240 26.37 -16.61 13.83
CA TYR A 240 26.84 -15.30 14.31
C TYR A 240 27.61 -14.52 13.23
N LYS A 241 27.14 -13.31 12.92
CA LYS A 241 27.74 -12.36 11.99
C LYS A 241 28.07 -11.06 12.70
N GLU A 242 29.14 -10.45 12.23
CA GLU A 242 29.52 -9.08 12.60
C GLU A 242 29.57 -8.20 11.36
N ILE A 243 29.19 -6.93 11.54
CA ILE A 243 29.46 -5.84 10.61
C ILE A 243 30.19 -4.77 11.41
N ASP A 244 31.31 -4.28 10.88
CA ASP A 244 32.21 -3.33 11.58
C ASP A 244 32.63 -3.79 12.99
N GLY A 245 32.81 -5.09 13.17
CA GLY A 245 33.23 -5.71 14.44
C GLY A 245 32.14 -5.74 15.53
N LYS A 246 30.88 -5.51 15.16
CA LYS A 246 29.73 -5.56 16.07
C LYS A 246 28.74 -6.64 15.64
N PHE A 247 28.17 -7.32 16.63
CA PHE A 247 27.12 -8.32 16.40
C PHE A 247 25.96 -7.72 15.60
N HIS A 248 25.65 -8.33 14.47
CA HIS A 248 24.53 -7.90 13.63
C HIS A 248 23.39 -8.91 13.74
N ILE A 249 22.28 -8.50 14.36
CA ILE A 249 21.19 -9.39 14.74
C ILE A 249 20.55 -10.02 13.49
N SER A 250 20.05 -9.21 12.57
CA SER A 250 19.35 -9.69 11.38
C SER A 250 20.23 -10.59 10.50
N GLN A 251 21.49 -10.22 10.26
CA GLN A 251 22.42 -11.06 9.49
C GLN A 251 22.79 -12.38 10.18
N SER A 252 22.61 -12.48 11.49
CA SER A 252 22.86 -13.72 12.25
C SER A 252 21.61 -14.62 12.34
N TYR A 253 20.43 -14.01 12.32
CA TYR A 253 19.15 -14.69 12.54
C TYR A 253 18.36 -14.99 11.28
N ASN A 254 18.43 -14.15 10.25
CA ASN A 254 17.62 -14.31 9.05
C ASN A 254 18.07 -15.50 8.18
N PRO A 255 17.14 -16.11 7.44
CA PRO A 255 17.45 -16.81 6.20
C PRO A 255 17.87 -15.81 5.11
N PRO A 256 18.31 -16.26 3.93
CA PRO A 256 18.52 -15.37 2.79
C PRO A 256 17.25 -14.56 2.48
N MET A 257 17.40 -13.24 2.32
CA MET A 257 16.29 -12.32 2.05
C MET A 257 15.49 -12.76 0.83
N ALA A 258 14.17 -12.92 0.98
CA ALA A 258 13.32 -13.29 -0.14
C ALA A 258 13.13 -12.11 -1.10
N GLU A 259 12.88 -12.42 -2.37
CA GLU A 259 12.67 -11.40 -3.40
C GLU A 259 11.47 -10.50 -3.11
N ALA A 260 10.41 -11.05 -2.51
CA ALA A 260 9.21 -10.29 -2.15
C ALA A 260 9.47 -9.30 -1.01
N ASP A 261 10.35 -9.63 -0.06
CA ASP A 261 10.77 -8.71 1.00
C ASP A 261 11.67 -7.63 0.42
N ARG A 262 12.64 -8.04 -0.40
CA ARG A 262 13.56 -7.10 -1.08
C ARG A 262 12.80 -6.05 -1.86
N SER A 263 11.82 -6.47 -2.67
CA SER A 263 11.08 -5.54 -3.52
C SER A 263 10.25 -4.54 -2.72
N ARG A 264 9.62 -4.98 -1.61
CA ARG A 264 8.81 -4.12 -0.74
C ARG A 264 9.64 -3.16 0.11
N ALA A 265 10.75 -3.63 0.69
CA ALA A 265 11.70 -2.78 1.40
C ALA A 265 12.22 -1.67 0.47
N TRP A 266 12.73 -2.05 -0.71
CA TRP A 266 13.26 -1.10 -1.67
C TRP A 266 12.18 -0.11 -2.16
N ALA A 267 10.98 -0.59 -2.49
CA ALA A 267 9.88 0.26 -2.93
C ALA A 267 9.46 1.27 -1.86
N GLY A 268 9.31 0.83 -0.60
CA GLY A 268 8.92 1.75 0.47
C GLY A 268 10.02 2.76 0.81
N ILE A 269 11.28 2.32 0.91
CA ILE A 269 12.42 3.22 1.16
C ILE A 269 12.51 4.29 0.07
N THR A 270 12.46 3.89 -1.20
CA THR A 270 12.58 4.83 -2.33
C THR A 270 11.31 5.65 -2.58
N SER A 271 10.15 5.19 -2.13
CA SER A 271 8.92 5.98 -2.12
C SER A 271 8.96 7.09 -1.07
N LEU A 272 9.53 6.84 0.12
CA LEU A 272 9.67 7.85 1.16
C LEU A 272 10.87 8.79 0.90
N ASP A 273 11.96 8.27 0.36
CA ASP A 273 13.13 9.05 -0.06
C ASP A 273 13.69 8.53 -1.39
N PRO A 274 13.33 9.17 -2.52
CA PRO A 274 13.86 8.82 -3.83
C PRO A 274 15.39 8.92 -3.98
N ASN A 275 16.06 9.64 -3.07
CA ASN A 275 17.51 9.80 -3.04
C ASN A 275 18.19 8.91 -2.00
N ALA A 276 17.45 8.02 -1.33
CA ALA A 276 18.02 7.10 -0.36
C ALA A 276 19.20 6.34 -0.96
N ALA A 277 20.26 6.19 -0.18
CA ALA A 277 21.48 5.50 -0.58
C ALA A 277 21.33 3.96 -0.56
N VAL A 278 20.33 3.44 -1.29
CA VAL A 278 20.02 2.02 -1.41
C VAL A 278 19.98 1.58 -2.87
N SER A 279 20.55 0.42 -3.16
CA SER A 279 20.39 -0.28 -4.44
C SER A 279 19.44 -1.46 -4.28
N TYR A 280 18.68 -1.76 -5.32
CA TYR A 280 17.79 -2.92 -5.31
C TYR A 280 18.52 -4.24 -4.97
N ASN A 281 19.77 -4.36 -5.42
CA ASN A 281 20.59 -5.57 -5.27
C ASN A 281 21.49 -5.56 -4.03
N ASP A 282 21.32 -4.62 -3.09
CA ASP A 282 22.10 -4.62 -1.85
C ASP A 282 21.93 -5.93 -1.10
N SER A 283 22.98 -6.46 -0.48
CA SER A 283 22.91 -7.78 0.18
C SER A 283 21.85 -7.83 1.29
N TYR A 284 21.63 -6.70 1.95
CA TYR A 284 20.61 -6.45 2.96
C TYR A 284 20.30 -4.94 2.99
N PHE A 285 19.24 -4.54 3.67
CA PHE A 285 18.93 -3.13 3.96
C PHE A 285 19.01 -2.89 5.46
N ASP A 286 19.51 -1.72 5.86
CA ASP A 286 19.51 -1.29 7.26
C ASP A 286 18.07 -1.00 7.73
N LEU A 287 17.78 -1.21 9.02
CA LEU A 287 16.50 -0.80 9.61
C LEU A 287 16.31 0.73 9.55
N MET A 288 17.37 1.46 9.91
CA MET A 288 17.31 2.90 10.16
C MET A 288 17.94 3.67 9.01
N HIS A 289 17.13 4.53 8.39
CA HIS A 289 17.55 5.44 7.34
C HIS A 289 17.46 6.89 7.81
N SER A 290 18.28 7.75 7.20
CA SER A 290 18.24 9.20 7.40
C SER A 290 17.93 9.89 6.08
N THR A 291 17.21 11.01 6.17
CA THR A 291 16.89 11.85 5.01
C THR A 291 16.73 13.30 5.46
N ASP A 292 17.02 14.24 4.57
CA ASP A 292 16.71 15.66 4.77
C ASP A 292 15.29 16.02 4.29
N ARG A 293 14.61 15.08 3.60
CA ARG A 293 13.23 15.27 3.13
C ARG A 293 12.28 15.22 4.32
N LYS A 294 11.32 16.16 4.33
CA LYS A 294 10.20 16.11 5.28
C LYS A 294 9.10 15.19 4.77
N ILE A 295 8.80 14.16 5.54
CA ILE A 295 7.80 13.14 5.22
C ILE A 295 6.46 13.52 5.84
N SER A 296 5.39 13.54 5.04
CA SER A 296 4.03 13.80 5.51
C SER A 296 3.24 12.50 5.66
N VAL A 297 2.09 12.56 6.36
CA VAL A 297 1.15 11.42 6.40
C VAL A 297 0.66 11.03 5.00
N ALA A 298 0.50 11.99 4.08
CA ALA A 298 0.11 11.73 2.70
C ALA A 298 1.21 10.96 1.93
N ASP A 299 2.49 11.21 2.24
CA ASP A 299 3.60 10.44 1.66
C ASP A 299 3.57 8.98 2.11
N VAL A 300 3.25 8.74 3.39
CA VAL A 300 3.10 7.38 3.94
C VAL A 300 1.88 6.68 3.34
N MET A 301 0.74 7.37 3.19
CA MET A 301 -0.43 6.84 2.48
C MET A 301 -0.09 6.49 1.01
N ALA A 302 0.73 7.30 0.34
CA ALA A 302 1.21 6.99 -1.01
C ALA A 302 2.17 5.79 -1.03
N MET A 303 3.07 5.69 -0.04
CA MET A 303 3.96 4.55 0.13
C MET A 303 3.18 3.24 0.31
N GLN A 304 2.15 3.22 1.16
CA GLN A 304 1.30 2.04 1.37
C GLN A 304 0.51 1.63 0.12
N ARG A 305 0.34 2.54 -0.85
CA ARG A 305 -0.27 2.28 -2.17
C ARG A 305 0.75 1.93 -3.26
N ASN A 306 2.04 2.04 -2.99
CA ASN A 306 3.08 1.99 -4.02
C ASN A 306 3.16 0.61 -4.68
N ARG A 307 3.15 0.62 -6.00
CA ARG A 307 3.26 -0.53 -6.90
C ARG A 307 4.34 -0.31 -7.94
N PHE A 308 5.45 0.30 -7.51
CA PHE A 308 6.63 0.63 -8.32
C PHE A 308 6.45 1.80 -9.29
N GLU A 309 5.46 2.67 -9.07
CA GLU A 309 5.28 3.89 -9.86
C GLU A 309 6.58 4.72 -9.91
N GLY A 310 6.93 5.22 -11.09
CA GLY A 310 8.15 6.01 -11.30
C GLY A 310 9.45 5.20 -11.35
N THR A 311 9.39 3.87 -11.32
CA THR A 311 10.57 3.00 -11.35
C THR A 311 10.64 2.12 -12.61
N GLN A 312 11.73 1.35 -12.73
CA GLN A 312 11.89 0.37 -13.81
C GLN A 312 11.10 -0.93 -13.61
N PHE A 313 10.54 -1.16 -12.43
CA PHE A 313 9.84 -2.40 -12.09
C PHE A 313 8.34 -2.30 -12.33
N LYS A 314 7.70 -3.45 -12.49
CA LYS A 314 6.24 -3.59 -12.59
C LYS A 314 5.72 -4.46 -11.44
N PRO A 315 4.48 -4.23 -10.97
CA PRO A 315 3.89 -5.06 -9.94
C PRO A 315 3.61 -6.47 -10.46
N LEU A 316 3.89 -7.50 -9.65
CA LEU A 316 3.92 -8.90 -10.05
C LEU A 316 2.57 -9.41 -10.59
N ASP A 317 1.48 -8.98 -9.97
CA ASP A 317 0.10 -9.28 -10.36
C ASP A 317 -0.32 -8.65 -11.70
N GLN A 318 0.47 -7.71 -12.26
CA GLN A 318 0.25 -7.17 -13.61
C GLN A 318 0.72 -8.14 -14.71
N MET A 319 1.53 -9.14 -14.37
CA MET A 319 2.12 -10.05 -15.37
C MET A 319 1.06 -10.83 -16.17
N GLU A 320 -0.05 -11.19 -15.52
CA GLU A 320 -1.18 -11.84 -16.19
C GLU A 320 -1.85 -10.89 -17.20
N LEU A 321 -2.12 -9.65 -16.79
CA LEU A 321 -2.75 -8.62 -17.60
C LEU A 321 -1.90 -8.23 -18.82
N ASP A 322 -0.57 -8.28 -18.69
CA ASP A 322 0.39 -8.04 -19.77
C ASP A 322 0.53 -9.27 -20.72
N GLY A 323 -0.29 -10.32 -20.55
CA GLY A 323 -0.29 -11.51 -21.39
C GLY A 323 0.92 -12.43 -21.19
N LYS A 324 1.65 -12.26 -20.06
CA LYS A 324 2.81 -13.08 -19.69
C LYS A 324 2.44 -14.30 -18.82
N GLY A 325 1.16 -14.42 -18.46
CA GLY A 325 0.62 -15.53 -17.68
C GLY A 325 0.74 -15.30 -16.16
N LEU A 326 0.26 -16.28 -15.39
CA LEU A 326 0.30 -16.22 -13.93
C LEU A 326 1.73 -16.29 -13.40
N PRO A 327 2.09 -15.46 -12.39
CA PRO A 327 3.36 -15.55 -11.69
C PRO A 327 3.66 -16.97 -11.20
N GLN A 328 4.84 -17.47 -11.55
CA GLN A 328 5.35 -18.76 -11.08
C GLN A 328 6.72 -18.57 -10.44
N ARG A 329 6.90 -19.20 -9.28
CA ARG A 329 8.15 -19.11 -8.52
C ARG A 329 9.33 -19.60 -9.36
N GLY A 330 10.34 -18.76 -9.52
CA GLY A 330 11.58 -19.07 -10.24
C GLY A 330 11.51 -18.92 -11.77
N THR A 331 10.37 -18.58 -12.35
CA THR A 331 10.19 -18.37 -13.81
C THR A 331 9.58 -17.01 -14.15
N THR A 332 9.46 -16.14 -13.16
CA THR A 332 8.95 -14.77 -13.31
C THR A 332 9.96 -13.90 -14.05
N ASP A 333 9.49 -13.07 -14.98
CA ASP A 333 10.32 -12.09 -15.68
C ASP A 333 10.89 -11.08 -14.65
N PRO A 334 12.22 -10.83 -14.62
CA PRO A 334 12.87 -10.02 -13.60
C PRO A 334 12.32 -8.59 -13.42
N VAL A 335 11.62 -8.04 -14.42
CA VAL A 335 10.99 -6.72 -14.31
C VAL A 335 9.78 -6.71 -13.37
N TYR A 336 9.14 -7.87 -13.16
CA TYR A 336 7.95 -7.99 -12.30
C TYR A 336 8.34 -8.34 -10.87
N LYS A 337 7.96 -7.48 -9.93
CA LYS A 337 8.32 -7.57 -8.51
C LYS A 337 7.08 -7.57 -7.64
N TYR A 338 7.13 -8.21 -6.47
CA TYR A 338 5.99 -8.24 -5.56
C TYR A 338 5.78 -6.84 -4.94
N PRO A 339 4.66 -6.15 -5.20
CA PRO A 339 4.48 -4.76 -4.79
C PRO A 339 4.18 -4.64 -3.30
N LEU A 340 4.37 -3.43 -2.76
CA LEU A 340 3.93 -3.08 -1.41
C LEU A 340 2.39 -2.97 -1.39
N GLY A 341 1.82 -2.09 -2.22
CA GLY A 341 0.38 -1.90 -2.42
C GLY A 341 -0.25 -3.03 -3.24
N ASN A 342 -0.32 -4.22 -2.67
CA ASN A 342 -0.69 -5.44 -3.37
C ASN A 342 -2.17 -5.83 -3.11
N PRO A 343 -2.76 -6.79 -3.86
CA PRO A 343 -4.17 -7.17 -3.71
C PRO A 343 -4.51 -7.88 -2.39
N ASN A 344 -3.50 -8.35 -1.67
CA ASN A 344 -3.66 -9.10 -0.43
C ASN A 344 -3.84 -8.18 0.78
N VAL A 345 -3.62 -6.86 0.62
CA VAL A 345 -3.80 -5.89 1.70
C VAL A 345 -5.28 -5.88 2.13
N MET A 346 -5.57 -6.38 3.33
CA MET A 346 -6.90 -6.45 3.92
C MET A 346 -7.25 -5.19 4.71
N GLU A 347 -6.25 -4.57 5.30
CA GLU A 347 -6.33 -3.25 5.93
C GLU A 347 -4.96 -2.59 5.92
N ALA A 348 -4.94 -1.28 6.07
CA ALA A 348 -3.72 -0.53 6.30
C ALA A 348 -3.99 0.57 7.33
N HIS A 349 -3.02 0.77 8.20
CA HIS A 349 -3.12 1.77 9.26
C HIS A 349 -1.84 2.58 9.42
N ILE A 350 -2.03 3.82 9.85
CA ILE A 350 -0.98 4.77 10.20
C ILE A 350 -1.36 5.41 11.53
N PHE A 351 -0.62 5.11 12.59
CA PHE A 351 -0.64 5.92 13.80
C PHE A 351 0.20 7.17 13.60
N GLN A 352 -0.39 8.31 13.90
CA GLN A 352 0.24 9.61 13.97
C GLN A 352 0.20 10.07 15.42
N LEU A 353 1.34 10.01 16.12
CA LEU A 353 1.48 10.45 17.50
C LEU A 353 1.61 11.97 17.56
N LYS A 354 0.77 12.63 18.37
CA LYS A 354 0.63 14.09 18.35
C LYS A 354 0.76 14.64 19.78
N ASP A 355 1.70 15.55 19.98
CA ASP A 355 1.93 16.16 21.30
C ASP A 355 0.68 16.86 21.86
N GLY A 356 -0.09 17.52 20.99
CA GLY A 356 -1.33 18.21 21.34
C GLY A 356 -2.52 17.30 21.65
N VAL A 357 -2.44 15.99 21.38
CA VAL A 357 -3.50 15.02 21.69
C VAL A 357 -3.16 14.34 23.03
N PRO A 358 -4.07 14.37 24.02
CA PRO A 358 -3.82 13.76 25.33
C PRO A 358 -3.88 12.22 25.26
N ALA A 359 -3.22 11.56 26.22
CA ALA A 359 -3.10 10.10 26.26
C ALA A 359 -4.46 9.40 26.38
N ASN A 360 -5.42 9.98 27.12
CA ASN A 360 -6.78 9.44 27.21
C ASN A 360 -7.54 9.47 25.87
N MET A 361 -7.12 10.28 24.90
CA MET A 361 -7.58 10.27 23.50
C MET A 361 -6.79 9.33 22.59
N GLY A 362 -5.89 8.51 23.13
CA GLY A 362 -4.99 7.66 22.34
C GLY A 362 -3.60 8.28 22.11
N GLY A 363 -3.37 9.55 22.49
CA GLY A 363 -2.09 10.24 22.25
C GLY A 363 -1.81 10.61 20.78
N GLY A 364 -2.80 10.45 19.90
CA GLY A 364 -2.65 10.69 18.47
C GLY A 364 -3.91 10.35 17.67
N THR A 365 -3.70 10.09 16.38
CA THR A 365 -4.72 9.71 15.39
C THR A 365 -4.29 8.43 14.70
N MET A 366 -5.19 7.46 14.53
CA MET A 366 -5.02 6.34 13.62
C MET A 366 -5.75 6.63 12.32
N TRP A 367 -5.03 6.70 11.22
CA TRP A 367 -5.58 6.71 9.87
C TRP A 367 -5.77 5.26 9.44
N LEU A 368 -7.01 4.82 9.28
CA LEU A 368 -7.36 3.44 8.96
C LEU A 368 -8.02 3.35 7.59
N ALA A 369 -7.52 2.46 6.74
CA ALA A 369 -8.16 2.02 5.51
C ALA A 369 -8.50 0.53 5.66
N VAL A 370 -9.80 0.20 5.77
CA VAL A 370 -10.27 -1.20 5.74
C VAL A 370 -10.51 -1.61 4.28
N GLY A 371 -9.95 -2.74 3.87
CA GLY A 371 -9.71 -3.10 2.47
C GLY A 371 -8.41 -2.48 1.94
N SER A 372 -7.93 -2.97 0.79
CA SER A 372 -6.66 -2.51 0.21
C SER A 372 -6.64 -0.98 0.03
N PRO A 373 -5.63 -0.26 0.57
CA PRO A 373 -5.55 1.19 0.48
C PRO A 373 -5.38 1.66 -0.95
N ARG A 374 -5.07 0.77 -1.90
CA ARG A 374 -5.07 1.08 -3.33
C ARG A 374 -6.40 1.68 -3.78
N PHE A 375 -7.53 1.22 -3.25
CA PHE A 375 -8.86 1.71 -3.63
C PHE A 375 -9.83 1.90 -2.44
N SER A 376 -9.33 1.80 -1.21
CA SER A 376 -10.06 2.16 0.01
C SER A 376 -9.52 3.48 0.61
N PRO A 377 -10.39 4.38 1.12
CA PRO A 377 -9.95 5.63 1.72
C PRO A 377 -9.46 5.44 3.16
N TYR A 378 -8.48 6.25 3.59
CA TYR A 378 -8.10 6.36 4.99
C TYR A 378 -9.03 7.30 5.76
N LEU A 379 -9.55 6.84 6.89
CA LEU A 379 -10.33 7.64 7.83
C LEU A 379 -9.59 7.80 9.17
N PRO A 380 -9.61 9.00 9.79
CA PRO A 380 -8.94 9.22 11.07
C PRO A 380 -9.82 8.89 12.27
N TYR A 381 -9.22 8.23 13.27
CA TYR A 381 -9.82 7.83 14.54
C TYR A 381 -8.88 8.15 15.72
N ASN A 382 -9.42 8.71 16.80
CA ASN A 382 -8.71 8.80 18.08
C ASN A 382 -9.05 7.58 18.96
N GLY A 383 -8.21 7.26 19.94
CA GLY A 383 -8.35 6.07 20.80
C GLY A 383 -9.48 6.14 21.84
N ASN A 384 -10.08 7.32 22.09
CA ASN A 384 -11.17 7.47 23.06
C ASN A 384 -12.57 7.15 22.52
N ILE A 385 -12.70 6.73 21.26
CA ILE A 385 -14.01 6.28 20.76
C ILE A 385 -14.60 5.17 21.63
N THR A 386 -15.93 5.14 21.73
CA THR A 386 -16.67 4.14 22.50
C THR A 386 -17.41 3.14 21.63
N ASP A 387 -17.52 3.41 20.33
CA ASP A 387 -18.12 2.52 19.34
C ASP A 387 -17.59 2.88 17.93
N THR A 388 -17.78 2.00 16.97
CA THR A 388 -17.44 2.18 15.56
C THR A 388 -18.71 2.15 14.69
N TYR A 389 -18.60 2.66 13.46
CA TYR A 389 -19.72 2.66 12.53
C TYR A 389 -20.14 1.23 12.15
N ASP A 390 -21.46 0.98 12.04
CA ASP A 390 -22.02 -0.36 11.86
C ASP A 390 -21.47 -1.14 10.67
N ALA A 391 -21.12 -0.45 9.57
CA ALA A 391 -20.55 -1.11 8.40
C ALA A 391 -19.17 -1.77 8.67
N TYR A 392 -18.42 -1.28 9.67
CA TYR A 392 -17.19 -1.93 10.11
C TYR A 392 -17.41 -3.15 11.00
N LYS A 393 -18.61 -3.37 11.52
CA LYS A 393 -18.91 -4.45 12.47
C LYS A 393 -19.56 -5.67 11.82
N VAL A 394 -19.74 -5.65 10.49
CA VAL A 394 -20.40 -6.73 9.75
C VAL A 394 -19.49 -7.96 9.68
N ASN A 395 -19.72 -8.89 10.59
CA ASN A 395 -18.94 -10.10 10.78
C ASN A 395 -19.44 -11.24 9.86
N THR A 396 -18.90 -11.30 8.64
CA THR A 396 -19.25 -12.31 7.62
C THR A 396 -18.06 -12.62 6.72
N THR A 397 -17.97 -13.88 6.28
CA THR A 397 -16.96 -14.39 5.31
C THR A 397 -17.45 -14.37 3.87
N SER A 398 -18.65 -13.83 3.61
CA SER A 398 -19.21 -13.68 2.27
C SER A 398 -19.63 -12.24 2.03
N TYR A 399 -19.57 -11.81 0.76
CA TYR A 399 -19.93 -10.45 0.35
C TYR A 399 -21.25 -9.98 0.99
N SER A 400 -21.20 -8.79 1.57
CA SER A 400 -22.36 -8.09 2.12
C SER A 400 -22.29 -6.63 1.71
N PRO A 401 -23.37 -6.06 1.13
CA PRO A 401 -23.42 -4.63 0.76
C PRO A 401 -23.47 -3.71 1.99
N ASP A 402 -23.69 -4.26 3.18
CA ASP A 402 -23.68 -3.52 4.44
C ASP A 402 -22.29 -3.48 5.09
N SER A 403 -21.33 -4.26 4.58
CA SER A 403 -19.96 -4.33 5.13
C SER A 403 -19.03 -3.35 4.41
N TRP A 404 -18.30 -2.56 5.18
CA TRP A 404 -17.26 -1.66 4.66
C TRP A 404 -16.23 -2.42 3.84
N TYR A 405 -15.66 -3.49 4.42
CA TYR A 405 -14.64 -4.30 3.77
C TYR A 405 -15.13 -4.87 2.44
N TRP A 406 -16.33 -5.45 2.41
CA TRP A 406 -16.82 -6.12 1.20
C TRP A 406 -17.10 -5.14 0.06
N VAL A 407 -17.64 -3.96 0.36
CA VAL A 407 -17.80 -2.87 -0.62
C VAL A 407 -16.42 -2.40 -1.11
N ALA A 408 -15.45 -2.20 -0.21
CA ALA A 408 -14.08 -1.83 -0.58
C ALA A 408 -13.40 -2.88 -1.47
N SER A 409 -13.54 -4.17 -1.14
CA SER A 409 -13.01 -5.30 -1.90
C SER A 409 -13.64 -5.38 -3.29
N HIS A 410 -14.96 -5.17 -3.40
CA HIS A 410 -15.63 -5.20 -4.70
C HIS A 410 -15.23 -4.00 -5.59
N ILE A 411 -15.09 -2.80 -5.02
CA ILE A 411 -14.50 -1.64 -5.72
C ILE A 411 -13.08 -1.96 -6.20
N TYR A 412 -12.26 -2.57 -5.35
CA TYR A 412 -10.91 -3.00 -5.72
C TYR A 412 -10.94 -3.95 -6.92
N ASP A 413 -11.75 -4.99 -6.86
CA ASP A 413 -11.88 -6.00 -7.90
C ASP A 413 -12.29 -5.41 -9.24
N MET A 414 -13.28 -4.51 -9.24
CA MET A 414 -13.72 -3.81 -10.44
C MET A 414 -12.62 -2.92 -11.02
N ALA A 415 -11.97 -2.10 -10.17
CA ALA A 415 -10.91 -1.20 -10.62
C ALA A 415 -9.68 -1.96 -11.16
N ALA A 416 -9.28 -3.04 -10.48
CA ALA A 416 -8.12 -3.84 -10.84
C ALA A 416 -8.32 -4.64 -12.15
N LYS A 417 -9.53 -5.15 -12.40
CA LYS A 417 -9.86 -5.92 -13.62
C LYS A 417 -10.15 -5.02 -14.83
N HIS A 418 -10.57 -3.78 -14.60
CA HIS A 418 -10.95 -2.83 -15.65
C HIS A 418 -10.09 -1.56 -15.61
N GLN A 419 -8.76 -1.72 -15.55
CA GLN A 419 -7.81 -0.60 -15.46
C GLN A 419 -7.97 0.42 -16.59
N ASP A 420 -8.30 -0.03 -17.81
CA ASP A 420 -8.54 0.87 -18.95
C ASP A 420 -9.77 1.77 -18.77
N LEU A 421 -10.77 1.33 -17.99
CA LEU A 421 -11.97 2.11 -17.71
C LEU A 421 -11.78 3.08 -16.55
N PHE A 422 -11.07 2.65 -15.51
CA PHE A 422 -11.03 3.38 -14.24
C PHE A 422 -9.71 4.11 -13.99
N GLY A 423 -8.59 3.66 -14.55
CA GLY A 423 -7.27 4.27 -14.34
C GLY A 423 -6.99 4.57 -12.87
N THR A 424 -6.70 5.84 -12.57
CA THR A 424 -6.47 6.35 -11.21
C THR A 424 -7.71 7.00 -10.58
N SER A 425 -8.85 7.07 -11.28
CA SER A 425 -10.01 7.89 -10.85
C SER A 425 -10.49 7.60 -9.43
N VAL A 426 -10.53 6.32 -9.04
CA VAL A 426 -10.91 5.90 -7.67
C VAL A 426 -9.89 6.39 -6.64
N GLN A 427 -8.59 6.26 -6.94
CA GLN A 427 -7.52 6.75 -6.08
C GLN A 427 -7.55 8.27 -5.94
N ASP A 428 -7.75 8.98 -7.04
CA ASP A 428 -7.74 10.44 -7.06
C ASP A 428 -8.89 11.00 -6.22
N ARG A 429 -10.05 10.33 -6.24
CA ARG A 429 -11.19 10.63 -5.36
C ARG A 429 -10.82 10.49 -3.88
N TRP A 430 -10.21 9.38 -3.50
CA TRP A 430 -9.83 9.12 -2.11
C TRP A 430 -8.68 10.00 -1.62
N LYS A 431 -7.68 10.26 -2.46
CA LYS A 431 -6.60 11.21 -2.15
C LYS A 431 -7.15 12.62 -1.89
N ALA A 432 -8.14 13.07 -2.68
CA ALA A 432 -8.79 14.37 -2.46
C ALA A 432 -9.59 14.40 -1.15
N LEU A 433 -10.27 13.31 -0.80
CA LEU A 433 -10.97 13.16 0.48
C LEU A 433 -10.00 13.18 1.67
N GLU A 434 -8.91 12.42 1.57
CA GLU A 434 -7.87 12.29 2.59
C GLU A 434 -7.14 13.61 2.85
N ALA A 435 -6.82 14.37 1.80
CA ALA A 435 -6.22 15.69 1.94
C ALA A 435 -7.09 16.62 2.80
N ARG A 436 -8.42 16.59 2.60
CA ARG A 436 -9.37 17.35 3.44
C ARG A 436 -9.40 16.84 4.86
N PHE A 437 -9.45 15.51 5.06
CA PHE A 437 -9.47 14.93 6.39
C PHE A 437 -8.19 15.22 7.19
N ILE A 438 -7.02 15.27 6.55
CA ILE A 438 -5.76 15.68 7.18
C ILE A 438 -5.87 17.10 7.76
N GLU A 439 -6.43 18.04 6.99
CA GLU A 439 -6.65 19.40 7.45
C GLU A 439 -7.70 19.49 8.57
N GLU A 440 -8.88 18.89 8.34
CA GLU A 440 -10.02 18.92 9.27
C GLU A 440 -9.67 18.25 10.62
N GLN A 441 -8.95 17.13 10.60
CA GLN A 441 -8.64 16.36 11.81
C GLN A 441 -7.72 17.14 12.75
N ASN A 442 -6.80 17.96 12.24
CA ASN A 442 -5.96 18.82 13.08
C ASN A 442 -6.79 19.79 13.93
N ALA A 443 -7.84 20.38 13.34
CA ALA A 443 -8.74 21.29 14.05
C ALA A 443 -9.61 20.54 15.06
N LEU A 444 -10.12 19.35 14.69
CA LEU A 444 -10.93 18.51 15.58
C LEU A 444 -10.12 18.01 16.78
N ASP A 445 -8.89 17.55 16.57
CA ASP A 445 -8.01 17.11 17.65
C ASP A 445 -7.80 18.23 18.68
N ALA A 446 -7.50 19.46 18.23
CA ALA A 446 -7.33 20.60 19.12
C ALA A 446 -8.61 20.95 19.88
N ALA A 447 -9.77 20.95 19.19
CA ALA A 447 -11.05 21.25 19.81
C ALA A 447 -11.48 20.18 20.82
N ASN A 448 -11.23 18.91 20.53
CA ASN A 448 -11.61 17.78 21.38
C ASN A 448 -10.64 17.59 22.56
N ALA A 449 -9.35 17.89 22.38
CA ALA A 449 -8.37 17.89 23.47
C ALA A 449 -8.65 18.97 24.54
N ALA A 450 -9.37 20.03 24.18
CA ALA A 450 -9.77 21.09 25.11
C ALA A 450 -10.96 20.69 26.01
N LEU A 451 -11.63 19.56 25.75
CA LEU A 451 -12.75 19.08 26.55
C LEU A 451 -12.27 18.18 27.70
N PRO A 452 -12.93 18.19 28.87
CA PRO A 452 -12.60 17.27 29.97
C PRO A 452 -12.76 15.79 29.60
N ASP A 453 -13.79 15.48 28.81
CA ASP A 453 -14.01 14.18 28.19
C ASP A 453 -14.65 14.42 26.81
N SER A 454 -13.95 13.98 25.76
CA SER A 454 -14.39 14.12 24.38
C SER A 454 -14.92 12.81 23.79
N SER A 455 -14.98 11.71 24.54
CA SER A 455 -15.24 10.36 24.03
C SER A 455 -16.55 10.25 23.25
N ALA A 456 -17.65 10.78 23.80
CA ALA A 456 -18.96 10.77 23.13
C ALA A 456 -18.95 11.63 21.85
N LYS A 457 -18.33 12.80 21.90
CA LYS A 457 -18.26 13.73 20.77
C LYS A 457 -17.40 13.19 19.63
N VAL A 458 -16.20 12.67 19.94
CA VAL A 458 -15.31 12.02 18.97
C VAL A 458 -15.99 10.81 18.35
N THR A 459 -16.74 10.02 19.14
CA THR A 459 -17.52 8.88 18.62
C THR A 459 -18.60 9.34 17.64
N GLU A 460 -19.37 10.39 17.97
CA GLU A 460 -20.37 10.97 17.07
C GLU A 460 -19.75 11.48 15.76
N GLU A 461 -18.65 12.24 15.85
CA GLU A 461 -17.95 12.81 14.70
C GLU A 461 -17.39 11.72 13.76
N THR A 462 -16.74 10.71 14.32
CA THR A 462 -16.16 9.60 13.55
C THR A 462 -17.23 8.70 12.93
N GLN A 463 -18.35 8.44 13.62
CA GLN A 463 -19.48 7.71 13.06
C GLN A 463 -20.16 8.48 11.92
N ALA A 464 -20.38 9.79 12.09
CA ALA A 464 -20.97 10.63 11.05
C ALA A 464 -20.09 10.67 9.80
N ARG A 465 -18.77 10.83 9.98
CA ARG A 465 -17.79 10.78 8.89
C ARG A 465 -17.83 9.42 8.18
N ALA A 466 -17.75 8.32 8.92
CA ALA A 466 -17.80 6.98 8.34
C ALA A 466 -19.11 6.72 7.59
N ALA A 467 -20.26 7.14 8.14
CA ALA A 467 -21.55 7.01 7.47
C ALA A 467 -21.60 7.77 6.14
N GLN A 468 -21.06 9.00 6.10
CA GLN A 468 -20.97 9.77 4.86
C GLN A 468 -20.07 9.08 3.83
N VAL A 469 -18.86 8.68 4.21
CA VAL A 469 -17.92 8.05 3.27
C VAL A 469 -18.44 6.71 2.78
N PHE A 470 -19.05 5.90 3.64
CA PHE A 470 -19.64 4.62 3.21
C PHE A 470 -20.78 4.81 2.21
N LYS A 471 -21.57 5.87 2.36
CA LYS A 471 -22.57 6.26 1.34
C LYS A 471 -21.88 6.59 0.01
N GLU A 472 -20.83 7.40 0.04
CA GLU A 472 -20.05 7.75 -1.15
C GLU A 472 -19.37 6.54 -1.81
N MET A 473 -18.94 5.54 -1.03
CA MET A 473 -18.39 4.28 -1.54
C MET A 473 -19.46 3.47 -2.28
N LYS A 474 -20.66 3.33 -1.71
CA LYS A 474 -21.77 2.61 -2.37
C LYS A 474 -22.24 3.29 -3.66
N GLU A 475 -22.24 4.62 -3.68
CA GLU A 475 -22.54 5.38 -4.91
C GLU A 475 -21.49 5.13 -6.00
N LEU A 476 -20.20 5.12 -5.62
CA LEU A 476 -19.11 4.79 -6.54
C LEU A 476 -19.19 3.35 -7.04
N GLU A 477 -19.44 2.38 -6.15
CA GLU A 477 -19.61 0.98 -6.50
C GLU A 477 -20.70 0.81 -7.58
N ALA A 478 -21.87 1.43 -7.37
CA ALA A 478 -22.96 1.41 -8.35
C ALA A 478 -22.59 2.09 -9.68
N GLU A 479 -21.86 3.21 -9.65
CA GLU A 479 -21.36 3.89 -10.84
C GLU A 479 -20.41 3.00 -11.64
N MET A 480 -19.47 2.33 -10.95
CA MET A 480 -18.52 1.41 -11.57
C MET A 480 -19.21 0.22 -12.23
N GLU A 481 -20.19 -0.38 -11.55
CA GLU A 481 -21.00 -1.44 -12.15
C GLU A 481 -21.72 -0.98 -13.42
N ALA A 482 -22.28 0.23 -13.41
CA ALA A 482 -22.97 0.78 -14.58
C ALA A 482 -22.01 1.00 -15.75
N LYS A 483 -20.83 1.60 -15.50
CA LYS A 483 -19.78 1.81 -16.50
C LYS A 483 -19.29 0.51 -17.11
N ILE A 484 -19.08 -0.54 -16.30
CA ILE A 484 -18.69 -1.87 -16.80
C ILE A 484 -19.79 -2.46 -17.69
N LYS A 485 -21.05 -2.37 -17.27
CA LYS A 485 -22.20 -2.86 -18.04
C LYS A 485 -22.35 -2.11 -19.38
N GLU A 486 -22.02 -0.82 -19.44
CA GLU A 486 -22.03 -0.03 -20.67
C GLU A 486 -20.85 -0.35 -21.60
N ALA A 487 -19.64 -0.51 -21.07
CA ALA A 487 -18.47 -0.93 -21.83
C ALA A 487 -18.65 -2.33 -22.45
N ALA A 488 -19.32 -3.24 -21.74
CA ALA A 488 -19.65 -4.57 -22.24
C ALA A 488 -20.66 -4.53 -23.41
N LYS A 489 -21.51 -3.50 -23.50
CA LYS A 489 -22.47 -3.33 -24.62
C LYS A 489 -21.81 -2.75 -25.87
N THR A 490 -20.75 -1.97 -25.71
CA THR A 490 -20.06 -1.26 -26.81
C THR A 490 -18.92 -2.05 -27.43
N THR A 491 -18.50 -3.16 -26.80
CA THR A 491 -17.51 -4.10 -27.34
C THR A 491 -18.20 -5.19 -28.18
N PRO A 492 -18.02 -5.23 -29.53
CA PRO A 492 -18.63 -6.29 -30.32
C PRO A 492 -17.97 -7.64 -29.99
N SER A 493 -18.78 -8.63 -29.62
CA SER A 493 -18.34 -10.02 -29.49
C SER A 493 -17.78 -10.52 -30.82
N SER A 494 -16.46 -10.67 -30.93
CA SER A 494 -15.84 -11.35 -32.06
C SER A 494 -15.74 -12.86 -31.77
N SER A 495 -16.79 -13.60 -32.12
CA SER A 495 -16.66 -15.03 -32.46
C SER A 495 -17.64 -15.39 -33.57
N ASN A 496 -17.06 -15.71 -34.74
CA ASN A 496 -17.66 -15.97 -36.05
C ASN A 496 -18.79 -17.01 -36.11
N LYS A 497 -19.80 -16.77 -36.98
CA LYS A 497 -20.08 -17.59 -38.19
C LYS A 497 -21.17 -17.01 -39.10
N ASP A 498 -20.82 -16.96 -40.39
CA ASP A 498 -21.55 -16.78 -41.65
C ASP A 498 -23.09 -16.80 -41.69
N SER A 499 -23.70 -15.84 -42.38
CA SER A 499 -24.20 -16.00 -43.78
C SER A 499 -25.25 -14.94 -44.18
N SER A 500 -25.08 -14.44 -45.42
CA SER A 500 -25.98 -13.72 -46.33
C SER A 500 -27.38 -13.26 -45.87
N SER A 501 -27.72 -11.99 -46.12
CA SER A 501 -28.47 -11.61 -47.34
C SER A 501 -28.84 -10.12 -47.34
N SER A 502 -28.91 -9.60 -48.56
CA SER A 502 -29.26 -8.25 -49.01
C SER A 502 -30.50 -7.62 -48.36
N SER A 503 -30.48 -6.29 -48.18
CA SER A 503 -31.47 -5.37 -48.77
C SER A 503 -31.08 -3.90 -48.56
N SER A 504 -31.15 -3.16 -49.66
CA SER A 504 -30.94 -1.73 -49.85
C SER A 504 -31.92 -0.83 -49.08
N SER A 505 -31.44 0.33 -48.64
CA SER A 505 -32.13 1.61 -48.90
C SER A 505 -31.18 2.79 -48.72
N GLN A 506 -31.02 3.55 -49.81
CA GLN A 506 -30.43 4.87 -49.85
C GLN A 506 -31.39 5.88 -49.24
N SER A 507 -30.86 6.85 -48.51
CA SER A 507 -31.40 8.21 -48.49
C SER A 507 -30.27 9.21 -48.25
N SER A 508 -29.88 9.83 -49.34
CA SER A 508 -29.09 11.04 -49.46
C SER A 508 -29.80 12.23 -48.83
N SER A 509 -29.07 13.10 -48.12
CA SER A 509 -29.29 14.54 -48.26
C SER A 509 -27.97 15.30 -48.11
N SER A 510 -27.60 15.92 -49.22
CA SER A 510 -26.54 16.91 -49.37
C SER A 510 -27.06 18.29 -48.98
N SER A 511 -26.24 19.10 -48.32
CA SER A 511 -26.20 20.53 -48.62
C SER A 511 -24.79 21.08 -48.43
N SER A 512 -24.32 21.72 -49.49
CA SER A 512 -23.07 22.45 -49.63
C SER A 512 -23.35 23.94 -49.43
N SER A 513 -22.42 24.67 -48.80
CA SER A 513 -21.67 25.83 -49.32
C SER A 513 -21.71 26.90 -48.21
N SER A 514 -20.71 27.73 -47.95
CA SER A 514 -19.76 28.42 -48.81
C SER A 514 -18.66 29.06 -47.93
N ALA A 515 -17.48 29.28 -48.51
CA ALA A 515 -16.36 29.96 -47.88
C ALA A 515 -16.46 31.49 -48.05
N THR A 516 -16.14 32.25 -47.00
CA THR A 516 -15.57 33.61 -47.11
C THR A 516 -14.72 33.92 -45.88
N SER A 517 -13.65 34.67 -46.13
CA SER A 517 -12.47 34.89 -45.30
C SER A 517 -12.57 36.03 -44.27
N SER A 518 -11.65 35.94 -43.29
CA SER A 518 -11.02 37.00 -42.46
C SER A 518 -11.79 37.63 -41.29
N SER A 519 -11.46 37.18 -40.06
CA SER A 519 -10.98 38.01 -38.94
C SER A 519 -10.49 37.09 -37.82
N SER A 520 -9.41 37.46 -37.15
CA SER A 520 -8.82 36.74 -36.01
C SER A 520 -9.71 36.85 -34.78
N ASP A 521 -10.47 35.81 -34.48
CA ASP A 521 -11.17 35.65 -33.20
C ASP A 521 -10.74 34.33 -32.55
N THR A 522 -10.18 34.42 -31.35
CA THR A 522 -9.96 33.30 -30.42
C THR A 522 -11.31 32.70 -30.05
N ARG A 523 -11.72 31.65 -30.74
CA ARG A 523 -12.97 30.94 -30.48
C ARG A 523 -12.66 29.67 -29.69
N THR A 524 -12.96 29.68 -28.38
CA THR A 524 -13.07 28.46 -27.59
C THR A 524 -14.24 27.64 -28.12
N GLU A 525 -14.00 26.38 -28.49
CA GLU A 525 -15.08 25.43 -28.73
C GLU A 525 -15.28 24.56 -27.49
N VAL A 526 -16.54 24.49 -27.04
CA VAL A 526 -16.97 23.59 -25.97
C VAL A 526 -17.47 22.32 -26.62
N ASN A 527 -16.76 21.21 -26.43
CA ASN A 527 -17.26 19.91 -26.85
C ASN A 527 -17.99 19.25 -25.69
N VAL A 528 -19.32 19.34 -25.72
CA VAL A 528 -20.23 18.82 -24.68
C VAL A 528 -20.22 17.29 -24.61
N GLU A 529 -19.77 16.58 -25.65
CA GLU A 529 -19.69 15.10 -25.64
C GLU A 529 -18.38 14.56 -25.06
N ASP A 530 -17.35 15.39 -24.90
CA ASP A 530 -16.00 14.98 -24.43
C ASP A 530 -15.52 15.81 -23.21
N ASP A 531 -16.43 16.58 -22.58
CA ASP A 531 -16.15 17.44 -21.42
C ASP A 531 -14.87 18.25 -21.57
N SER A 532 -14.68 18.86 -22.74
CA SER A 532 -13.44 19.55 -23.08
C SER A 532 -13.64 20.95 -23.64
N LEU A 533 -12.72 21.83 -23.22
CA LEU A 533 -12.48 23.14 -23.80
C LEU A 533 -11.32 23.02 -24.79
N VAL A 534 -11.52 23.46 -26.02
CA VAL A 534 -10.50 23.42 -27.07
C VAL A 534 -10.22 24.82 -27.58
N ASP A 535 -8.94 25.20 -27.56
CA ASP A 535 -8.48 26.37 -28.32
C ASP A 535 -8.20 25.94 -29.77
N VAL A 536 -9.04 26.38 -30.70
CA VAL A 536 -8.98 25.95 -32.10
C VAL A 536 -7.69 26.42 -32.79
N ALA A 537 -7.10 27.54 -32.35
CA ALA A 537 -5.91 28.12 -32.98
C ALA A 537 -4.65 27.30 -32.69
N THR A 538 -4.48 26.83 -31.46
CA THR A 538 -3.31 26.06 -31.03
C THR A 538 -3.55 24.56 -31.01
N GLY A 539 -4.81 24.12 -30.98
CA GLY A 539 -5.20 22.73 -30.80
C GLY A 539 -5.02 22.23 -29.36
N ILE A 540 -4.75 23.12 -28.40
CA ILE A 540 -4.65 22.75 -26.98
C ILE A 540 -6.04 22.43 -26.44
N ARG A 541 -6.13 21.31 -25.72
CA ARG A 541 -7.36 20.79 -25.13
C ARG A 541 -7.22 20.70 -23.62
N LEU A 542 -8.24 21.18 -22.91
CA LEU A 542 -8.45 20.98 -21.48
C LEU A 542 -9.64 20.04 -21.30
N LYS A 543 -9.42 18.86 -20.72
CA LYS A 543 -10.49 17.91 -20.43
C LYS A 543 -10.79 17.88 -18.94
N ASN A 544 -11.93 18.45 -18.57
CA ASN A 544 -12.46 18.52 -17.21
C ASN A 544 -13.93 19.01 -17.26
N ALA A 545 -14.85 18.18 -16.75
CA ALA A 545 -16.28 18.44 -16.77
C ALA A 545 -16.69 19.64 -15.90
N ASP A 546 -15.98 19.93 -14.81
CA ASP A 546 -16.25 21.07 -13.94
C ASP A 546 -16.00 22.39 -14.67
N LEU A 547 -14.96 22.47 -15.51
CA LEU A 547 -14.67 23.67 -16.30
C LEU A 547 -15.78 23.96 -17.31
N VAL A 548 -16.26 22.91 -17.99
CA VAL A 548 -17.35 22.99 -18.95
C VAL A 548 -18.66 23.38 -18.26
N LYS A 549 -18.97 22.74 -17.13
CA LYS A 549 -20.17 23.02 -16.32
C LYS A 549 -20.15 24.44 -15.74
N ALA A 550 -18.99 24.93 -15.32
CA ALA A 550 -18.81 26.29 -14.83
C ALA A 550 -18.83 27.35 -15.96
N GLY A 551 -18.90 26.93 -17.23
CA GLY A 551 -18.94 27.83 -18.38
C GLY A 551 -17.65 28.64 -18.56
N LEU A 552 -16.51 28.09 -18.14
CA LEU A 552 -15.23 28.78 -18.25
C LEU A 552 -14.79 28.92 -19.71
N GLN A 553 -14.12 30.03 -20.02
CA GLN A 553 -13.60 30.32 -21.34
C GLN A 553 -12.08 30.12 -21.35
N LEU A 554 -11.59 29.40 -22.36
CA LEU A 554 -10.17 29.10 -22.54
C LEU A 554 -9.52 30.10 -23.48
N SER A 555 -8.45 30.73 -23.02
CA SER A 555 -7.57 31.57 -23.83
C SER A 555 -6.15 31.02 -23.79
N VAL A 556 -5.59 30.74 -24.98
CA VAL A 556 -4.23 30.25 -25.15
C VAL A 556 -3.42 31.23 -25.99
N LYS A 557 -2.25 31.62 -25.50
CA LYS A 557 -1.30 32.47 -26.24
C LYS A 557 0.04 31.77 -26.38
N LYS A 558 0.45 31.49 -27.61
CA LYS A 558 1.80 30.99 -27.90
C LYS A 558 2.82 32.13 -27.73
N LEU A 559 3.82 31.93 -26.88
CA LEU A 559 4.88 32.90 -26.59
C LEU A 559 6.14 32.60 -27.40
N GLU A 560 6.85 33.66 -27.82
CA GLU A 560 8.15 33.51 -28.47
C GLU A 560 9.20 33.02 -27.47
N SER A 561 9.75 31.83 -27.71
CA SER A 561 10.82 31.27 -26.89
C SER A 561 12.18 31.88 -27.23
N LYS A 562 12.88 32.41 -26.22
CA LYS A 562 14.26 32.93 -26.34
C LYS A 562 15.33 31.82 -26.39
N ILE A 563 14.96 30.59 -26.02
CA ILE A 563 15.83 29.42 -25.96
C ILE A 563 15.21 28.37 -26.89
N GLN A 564 15.94 27.92 -27.91
CA GLN A 564 15.48 26.83 -28.78
C GLN A 564 16.22 25.52 -28.43
N PRO A 565 15.57 24.35 -28.54
CA PRO A 565 14.21 24.14 -29.02
C PRO A 565 13.17 24.01 -27.88
N THR A 566 12.37 25.06 -27.64
CA THR A 566 11.19 25.00 -26.78
C THR A 566 9.96 25.58 -27.49
N ASP A 567 8.77 25.15 -27.08
CA ASP A 567 7.51 25.85 -27.34
C ASP A 567 6.93 26.31 -26.00
N THR A 568 6.35 27.51 -25.93
CA THR A 568 5.80 28.06 -24.69
C THR A 568 4.39 28.58 -24.92
N TYR A 569 3.47 28.23 -24.02
CA TYR A 569 2.05 28.56 -24.11
C TYR A 569 1.58 29.16 -22.78
N ASP A 570 1.05 30.36 -22.82
CA ASP A 570 0.30 30.96 -21.73
C ASP A 570 -1.15 30.47 -21.83
N ILE A 571 -1.57 29.65 -20.87
CA ILE A 571 -2.90 29.05 -20.81
C ILE A 571 -3.66 29.73 -19.68
N SER A 572 -4.82 30.28 -19.99
CA SER A 572 -5.62 31.07 -19.04
C SER A 572 -7.10 30.71 -19.16
N LEU A 573 -7.80 30.74 -18.02
CA LEU A 573 -9.23 30.57 -17.92
C LEU A 573 -9.90 31.82 -17.36
N THR A 574 -11.04 32.19 -17.92
CA THR A 574 -11.91 33.23 -17.35
C THR A 574 -13.31 32.68 -17.10
N ASP A 575 -13.96 33.18 -16.04
CA ASP A 575 -15.37 32.90 -15.79
C ASP A 575 -16.29 33.61 -16.82
N PRO A 576 -17.60 33.33 -16.84
CA PRO A 576 -18.56 34.01 -17.73
C PRO A 576 -18.61 35.54 -17.56
N ASN A 577 -18.07 36.10 -16.47
CA ASN A 577 -18.01 37.53 -16.20
C ASN A 577 -16.66 38.16 -16.61
N GLY A 578 -15.76 37.36 -17.21
CA GLY A 578 -14.42 37.79 -17.62
C GLY A 578 -13.41 37.91 -16.48
N GLN A 579 -13.68 37.35 -15.30
CA GLN A 579 -12.72 37.29 -14.19
C GLN A 579 -11.77 36.10 -14.36
N PRO A 580 -10.46 36.27 -14.09
CA PRO A 580 -9.49 35.19 -14.20
C PRO A 580 -9.72 34.11 -13.15
N VAL A 581 -9.55 32.85 -13.56
CA VAL A 581 -9.65 31.66 -12.70
C VAL A 581 -8.27 31.05 -12.54
N HIS A 582 -7.74 31.07 -11.31
CA HIS A 582 -6.36 30.66 -11.02
C HIS A 582 -6.24 29.22 -10.50
N GLN A 583 -7.30 28.65 -9.96
CA GLN A 583 -7.31 27.32 -9.37
C GLN A 583 -8.53 26.55 -9.84
N VAL A 584 -8.33 25.28 -10.19
CA VAL A 584 -9.36 24.39 -10.73
C VAL A 584 -9.21 22.98 -10.18
N SER A 585 -10.24 22.15 -10.35
CA SER A 585 -10.08 20.70 -10.18
C SER A 585 -9.05 20.15 -11.17
N PRO A 586 -8.40 19.01 -10.87
CA PRO A 586 -7.38 18.42 -11.74
C PRO A 586 -7.86 18.33 -13.19
N THR A 587 -7.11 18.96 -14.09
CA THR A 587 -7.48 19.09 -15.50
C THR A 587 -6.41 18.46 -16.36
N LEU A 588 -6.82 17.55 -17.25
CA LEU A 588 -5.94 16.96 -18.25
C LEU A 588 -5.70 17.97 -19.37
N VAL A 589 -4.47 18.45 -19.49
CA VAL A 589 -4.01 19.34 -20.56
C VAL A 589 -3.41 18.49 -21.67
N THR A 590 -3.85 18.69 -22.91
CA THR A 590 -3.26 18.05 -24.09
C THR A 590 -2.72 19.11 -25.04
N ILE A 591 -1.42 19.04 -25.33
CA ILE A 591 -0.70 20.02 -26.16
C ILE A 591 -0.17 19.33 -27.43
N PRO A 592 -0.47 19.85 -28.64
CA PRO A 592 0.21 19.40 -29.86
C PRO A 592 1.70 19.76 -29.85
N VAL A 593 2.55 18.81 -30.26
CA VAL A 593 4.02 18.97 -30.22
C VAL A 593 4.67 18.80 -31.59
N ARG A 594 5.92 19.26 -31.69
CA ARG A 594 6.72 19.18 -32.93
C ARG A 594 6.99 17.73 -33.33
N LYS A 595 6.87 17.44 -34.63
CA LYS A 595 7.10 16.11 -35.22
C LYS A 595 8.58 15.72 -35.28
N ASP A 596 9.45 16.70 -35.37
CA ASP A 596 10.87 16.58 -35.67
C ASP A 596 11.76 16.49 -34.43
N LEU A 597 11.20 16.72 -33.24
CA LEU A 597 11.96 16.72 -31.99
C LEU A 597 11.22 15.95 -30.89
N PRO A 598 11.89 15.01 -30.20
CA PRO A 598 11.28 14.32 -29.07
C PRO A 598 11.14 15.27 -27.88
N VAL A 599 10.00 15.18 -27.20
CA VAL A 599 9.74 15.95 -25.97
C VAL A 599 10.60 15.40 -24.84
N ASP A 600 11.24 16.29 -24.10
CA ASP A 600 12.04 15.96 -22.92
C ASP A 600 11.24 16.11 -21.63
N ALA A 601 10.56 17.26 -21.47
CA ALA A 601 9.79 17.61 -20.29
C ALA A 601 8.81 18.76 -20.57
N VAL A 602 7.83 18.93 -19.67
CA VAL A 602 6.98 20.12 -19.59
C VAL A 602 7.17 20.77 -18.24
N TYR A 603 7.28 22.11 -18.24
CA TYR A 603 7.45 22.91 -17.03
C TYR A 603 6.39 23.99 -16.92
N ALA A 604 5.93 24.30 -15.71
CA ALA A 604 5.28 25.58 -15.43
C ALA A 604 6.35 26.64 -15.19
N LEU A 605 6.11 27.85 -15.70
CA LEU A 605 6.97 29.02 -15.51
C LEU A 605 6.32 30.03 -14.57
N ASP A 606 7.12 30.69 -13.75
CA ASP A 606 6.70 31.87 -12.99
C ASP A 606 6.63 33.13 -13.85
N GLU A 607 6.20 34.25 -13.25
CA GLU A 607 6.12 35.58 -13.90
C GLU A 607 7.46 36.08 -14.49
N ASN A 608 8.59 35.54 -14.01
CA ASN A 608 9.93 35.87 -14.49
C ASN A 608 10.45 34.88 -15.56
N GLY A 609 9.64 33.89 -15.93
CA GLY A 609 9.98 32.86 -16.92
C GLY A 609 10.88 31.73 -16.38
N LYS A 610 10.98 31.57 -15.05
CA LYS A 610 11.75 30.49 -14.42
C LYS A 610 10.90 29.24 -14.25
N GLN A 611 11.46 28.07 -14.55
CA GLN A 611 10.82 26.78 -14.31
C GLN A 611 10.60 26.56 -12.81
N VAL A 612 9.35 26.36 -12.40
CA VAL A 612 8.95 26.21 -10.98
C VAL A 612 8.31 24.85 -10.67
N GLU A 613 7.75 24.19 -11.68
CA GLU A 613 7.16 22.85 -11.56
C GLU A 613 7.47 22.05 -12.81
N LYS A 614 7.75 20.76 -12.67
CA LYS A 614 7.96 19.81 -13.78
C LYS A 614 6.82 18.80 -13.76
N PHE A 615 6.21 18.56 -14.91
CA PHE A 615 5.11 17.61 -15.04
C PHE A 615 5.58 16.25 -15.53
N ASP A 616 4.88 15.21 -15.09
CA ASP A 616 4.91 13.89 -15.73
C ASP A 616 4.07 13.94 -17.02
N VAL A 617 4.71 13.57 -18.12
CA VAL A 617 4.17 13.80 -19.47
C VAL A 617 3.97 12.47 -20.18
N THR A 618 2.75 12.21 -20.62
CA THR A 618 2.44 11.10 -21.52
C THR A 618 2.55 11.58 -22.96
N VAL A 619 3.40 10.94 -23.76
CA VAL A 619 3.49 11.19 -25.21
C VAL A 619 2.47 10.31 -25.93
N ASN A 620 1.51 10.92 -26.61
CA ASN A 620 0.43 10.22 -27.29
C ASN A 620 0.81 9.87 -28.74
N GLN A 621 0.19 8.81 -29.28
CA GLN A 621 0.44 8.34 -30.64
C GLN A 621 0.08 9.36 -31.75
N ASN A 622 -0.75 10.36 -31.43
CA ASN A 622 -1.22 11.41 -32.34
C ASN A 622 -0.40 12.71 -32.26
N GLN A 623 0.86 12.65 -31.80
CA GLN A 623 1.78 13.80 -31.69
C GLN A 623 1.26 14.92 -30.81
N THR A 624 0.58 14.52 -29.74
CA THR A 624 0.30 15.40 -28.62
C THR A 624 1.00 14.85 -27.39
N ILE A 625 1.16 15.71 -26.41
CA ILE A 625 1.51 15.31 -25.06
C ILE A 625 0.36 15.62 -24.13
N SER A 626 0.22 14.85 -23.07
CA SER A 626 -0.76 15.09 -22.03
C SER A 626 -0.12 15.10 -20.64
N PHE A 627 -0.59 16.02 -19.79
CA PHE A 627 -0.22 16.11 -18.38
C PHE A 627 -1.41 16.67 -17.59
N THR A 628 -1.45 16.45 -16.28
CA THR A 628 -2.53 16.91 -15.40
C THR A 628 -2.05 18.06 -14.52
N THR A 629 -2.88 19.09 -14.35
CA THR A 629 -2.57 20.26 -13.50
C THR A 629 -3.83 20.77 -12.79
N ASN A 630 -3.67 21.50 -11.69
CA ASN A 630 -4.75 22.12 -10.90
C ASN A 630 -4.70 23.65 -10.91
N HIS A 631 -3.74 24.23 -11.62
CA HIS A 631 -3.58 25.66 -11.85
C HIS A 631 -3.34 25.90 -13.32
N PHE A 632 -3.53 27.13 -13.81
CA PHE A 632 -3.18 27.51 -15.18
C PHE A 632 -2.21 28.68 -15.19
N SER A 633 -1.14 28.51 -15.94
CA SER A 633 -0.03 29.46 -16.03
C SER A 633 0.66 29.35 -17.40
N VAL A 634 1.92 29.76 -17.46
CA VAL A 634 2.75 29.62 -18.65
C VAL A 634 3.44 28.26 -18.63
N TYR A 635 3.18 27.43 -19.64
CA TYR A 635 3.79 26.12 -19.80
C TYR A 635 4.84 26.11 -20.90
N GLN A 636 6.01 25.56 -20.60
CA GLN A 636 7.09 25.36 -21.54
C GLN A 636 7.27 23.88 -21.86
N VAL A 637 7.09 23.52 -23.13
CA VAL A 637 7.46 22.22 -23.69
C VAL A 637 8.92 22.28 -24.10
N GLN A 638 9.76 21.50 -23.42
CA GLN A 638 11.18 21.39 -23.71
C GLN A 638 11.44 20.17 -24.60
N TYR A 639 12.17 20.35 -25.70
CA TYR A 639 12.53 19.27 -26.62
C TYR A 639 13.99 18.86 -26.47
N ARG A 640 14.30 17.59 -26.72
CA ARG A 640 15.68 17.09 -26.72
C ARG A 640 16.39 17.53 -27.99
N ASN A 641 17.63 17.99 -27.84
CA ASN A 641 18.50 18.34 -28.95
C ASN A 641 19.48 17.17 -29.20
N GLU A 642 19.27 16.38 -30.27
CA GLU A 642 20.04 15.15 -30.54
C GLU A 642 21.52 15.38 -30.94
N GLN A 643 22.00 16.63 -31.01
CA GLN A 643 23.38 16.93 -31.42
C GLN A 643 24.45 16.82 -30.33
N SER A 644 24.15 16.46 -29.08
CA SER A 644 25.15 16.41 -27.99
C SER A 644 25.50 15.02 -27.45
N VAL A 645 24.94 13.91 -27.98
CA VAL A 645 25.26 12.55 -27.51
C VAL A 645 26.14 11.78 -28.51
N LYS A 646 27.32 12.33 -28.82
CA LYS A 646 28.42 11.59 -29.46
C LYS A 646 29.75 11.87 -28.76
N ALA A 647 29.88 11.45 -27.51
CA ALA A 647 31.19 11.22 -26.90
C ALA A 647 31.10 10.18 -25.79
N LYS A 648 31.98 9.18 -25.88
CA LYS A 648 32.23 8.07 -24.93
C LYS A 648 31.41 6.79 -25.10
N LYS A 649 31.56 6.15 -26.26
CA LYS A 649 31.79 4.69 -26.27
C LYS A 649 33.30 4.46 -26.18
N LYS A 650 33.75 3.75 -25.15
CA LYS A 650 35.11 3.19 -25.09
C LYS A 650 34.95 1.70 -24.87
N ASP A 651 35.43 0.95 -25.85
CA ASP A 651 35.42 -0.51 -25.93
C ASP A 651 36.18 -1.18 -24.79
N LEU A 652 35.79 -2.42 -24.48
CA LEU A 652 36.61 -3.56 -24.03
C LEU A 652 35.76 -4.86 -24.16
N PRO A 653 36.37 -6.05 -24.27
CA PRO A 653 36.19 -6.91 -25.44
C PRO A 653 35.44 -8.21 -25.17
N SER A 654 34.96 -8.79 -26.27
CA SER A 654 34.46 -10.16 -26.41
C SER A 654 35.55 -11.20 -26.19
N THR A 655 35.24 -12.23 -25.40
CA THR A 655 35.47 -13.69 -25.58
C THR A 655 35.36 -14.34 -24.17
N GLY A 656 34.53 -15.35 -23.95
CA GLY A 656 34.82 -16.72 -24.34
C GLY A 656 33.90 -17.67 -23.58
N GLU A 657 33.12 -18.39 -24.35
CA GLU A 657 32.24 -19.49 -23.98
C GLU A 657 33.09 -20.71 -23.57
N GLN A 658 32.81 -21.33 -22.42
CA GLN A 658 33.06 -22.75 -22.22
C GLN A 658 31.89 -23.41 -21.51
N VAL A 659 31.25 -24.29 -22.27
CA VAL A 659 30.22 -25.26 -21.89
C VAL A 659 30.87 -26.41 -21.13
N THR A 660 30.28 -26.84 -20.00
CA THR A 660 30.29 -28.27 -19.64
C THR A 660 29.12 -28.66 -18.73
N ILE A 661 28.06 -29.19 -19.35
CA ILE A 661 27.41 -30.49 -19.08
C ILE A 661 27.37 -30.96 -17.61
N MET A 662 26.19 -30.87 -16.98
CA MET A 662 25.61 -31.99 -16.22
C MET A 662 24.08 -31.86 -16.01
N GLY A 663 23.34 -31.79 -17.12
CA GLY A 663 21.92 -32.11 -17.15
C GLY A 663 21.72 -33.59 -17.46
N LEU A 664 21.73 -34.46 -16.44
CA LEU A 664 21.29 -35.87 -16.54
C LEU A 664 21.28 -36.54 -15.14
N ALA A 665 20.35 -36.14 -14.27
CA ALA A 665 20.03 -36.90 -13.05
C ALA A 665 18.58 -36.77 -12.54
N GLY A 666 17.76 -35.86 -13.08
CA GLY A 666 16.38 -35.65 -12.62
C GLY A 666 15.29 -36.48 -13.31
N LEU A 667 15.61 -37.16 -14.43
CA LEU A 667 14.62 -37.82 -15.29
C LEU A 667 14.52 -39.35 -15.11
N ILE A 668 15.33 -39.95 -14.24
CA ILE A 668 15.30 -41.40 -13.96
C ILE A 668 14.44 -41.74 -12.72
N ILE A 669 14.17 -40.77 -11.84
CA ILE A 669 13.40 -41.02 -10.61
C ILE A 669 11.87 -40.98 -10.86
N LEU A 670 11.38 -40.20 -11.82
CA LEU A 670 9.94 -40.17 -12.15
C LEU A 670 9.46 -41.36 -13.01
N ALA A 671 10.34 -42.01 -13.77
CA ALA A 671 9.98 -43.22 -14.52
C ALA A 671 9.91 -44.47 -13.62
N GLY A 672 10.69 -44.52 -12.53
CA GLY A 672 10.68 -45.62 -11.54
C GLY A 672 9.40 -45.69 -10.71
N VAL A 673 8.83 -44.54 -10.34
CA VAL A 673 7.59 -44.47 -9.54
C VAL A 673 6.36 -44.88 -10.36
N PHE A 674 6.32 -44.56 -11.66
CA PHE A 674 5.23 -44.98 -12.54
C PHE A 674 5.26 -46.48 -12.88
N PHE A 675 6.43 -47.12 -12.87
CA PHE A 675 6.57 -48.56 -13.13
C PHE A 675 6.21 -49.42 -11.90
N LEU A 676 6.45 -48.93 -10.68
CA LEU A 676 6.10 -49.61 -9.43
C LEU A 676 4.59 -49.55 -9.10
N LEU A 677 3.89 -48.47 -9.46
CA LEU A 677 2.44 -48.35 -9.25
C LEU A 677 1.58 -49.15 -10.24
N LYS A 678 2.16 -49.66 -11.33
CA LYS A 678 1.45 -50.47 -12.32
C LYS A 678 1.51 -51.98 -12.05
N LYS A 679 2.41 -52.44 -11.16
CA LYS A 679 2.64 -53.87 -10.88
C LYS A 679 1.87 -54.41 -9.67
N THR A 680 1.29 -53.55 -8.83
CA THR A 680 0.47 -53.94 -7.66
C THR A 680 -1.03 -54.10 -7.95
N LYS A 681 -1.45 -54.08 -9.22
CA LYS A 681 -2.84 -54.36 -9.64
C LYS A 681 -3.08 -55.71 -10.33
N LYS A 682 -2.09 -56.62 -10.28
CA LYS A 682 -2.27 -58.03 -10.60
C LYS A 682 -1.51 -58.88 -9.59
N ASN A 683 -2.14 -59.11 -8.44
CA ASN A 683 -2.24 -60.39 -7.74
C ASN A 683 -3.33 -60.26 -6.68
#